data_AF-A0A4Z1DJL1-F1
#
_entry.id   AF-A0A4Z1DJL1-F1
#
_cell.length_a   1.000
_cell.length_b   1.000
_cell.length_c   1.000
_cell.angle_alpha   90.00
_cell.angle_beta   90.00
_cell.angle_gamma   90.00
#
_symmetry.space_group_name_H-M   'P 1'
#
loop_
_entity.id
_entity.type
_entity.pdbx_description
1 polymer ?
#
loop_
_entity_poly.entity_id
_entity_poly.type
_entity_poly.pdbx_seq_one_letter_code
_entity_poly.pdbx_strand_id
1 'polypeptide(L)'
;MPDVSRRRFLQIAAGSAAATQLSEGIARAAAIAPVAGTGTLADVEHVVVLMQENRSFDHYFGTLRGVRGFGDARPVALPSGKSVFHQVDGAGRETLPFRPDADRLGMQFIQDLDHSWAGTHAAFNGGLYDKWIPAKSTTTMAYLTRADIPYHYALADAFTVCDAYHCSMLSSTDPNRYYMYTGYSGNDGKGGGPVLGNEEAGYSWTTFPEILQQAGVSWKVYQDTGTGLDAAGGWGWTGDAFIGNYGDNSLLFFNQYRDAKPGDPLYDRARTGTRAAGGDGYFDRLRADVTAGTLPQVSWIAAPEAFSEHPNWPANYGAWYISQVLDALTSNPDVWSRTVLLLTYDENDGFFDHVVPPFPPASAARGLSTADVTKELYGGSAGYAAGPYGLGPRVPMLVISPWSTGGWVCSQTFDHTSIVQFIEKRFGVRNPNVSPWRRAVCGDLTSAFDFSRGNTAAPGLPDTNGYRPPDHSNPGNYVPKPPAAGTLPKQERGTRSARALPYDLAVDTKAVGGRMQFTFAALGAAGAAFHVTSATRTDGPWPYTVEPGKSLTDSWALPGSRYDFSVYGPNGFLRRQAGTNSAVGPEVTARHDNSAGQVALTFTNAGSGAVTFTATDAYAPAQHYTYTVQPGASRVVKGWGVAAGNRWYDVTVTASGDSAFVRRFAGHVETGAPSTSDPATATV
;
A
#
# COMPACT_ATOMS: atom_id res chain seq x y z
N MET A 1 -12.82 20.01 47.29
CA MET A 1 -12.08 20.09 46.02
C MET A 1 -10.65 19.65 46.32
N PRO A 2 -10.10 18.60 45.70
CA PRO A 2 -8.72 18.22 45.97
C PRO A 2 -7.78 19.16 45.22
N ASP A 3 -6.81 19.71 45.97
CA ASP A 3 -5.79 20.64 45.49
C ASP A 3 -4.96 20.02 44.36
N VAL A 4 -5.01 20.64 43.18
CA VAL A 4 -4.12 20.32 42.07
C VAL A 4 -2.75 20.89 42.42
N SER A 5 -1.75 20.04 42.68
CA SER A 5 -0.40 20.49 43.03
C SER A 5 0.21 21.32 41.89
N ARG A 6 0.98 22.37 42.23
CA ARG A 6 1.67 23.25 41.25
C ARG A 6 2.50 22.47 40.23
N ARG A 7 3.04 21.30 40.60
CA ARG A 7 3.79 20.41 39.70
C ARG A 7 2.88 19.75 38.66
N ARG A 8 1.67 19.34 39.05
CA ARG A 8 0.66 18.78 38.14
C ARG A 8 0.06 19.86 37.24
N PHE A 9 -0.15 21.08 37.76
CA PHE A 9 -0.57 22.23 36.96
C PHE A 9 0.49 22.63 35.90
N LEU A 10 1.77 22.65 36.27
CA LEU A 10 2.86 22.95 35.32
C LEU A 10 3.06 21.83 34.27
N GLN A 11 2.84 20.56 34.64
CA GLN A 11 2.83 19.44 33.67
C GLN A 11 1.64 19.55 32.70
N ILE A 12 0.46 19.96 33.18
CA ILE A 12 -0.73 20.20 32.36
C ILE A 12 -0.55 21.42 31.44
N ALA A 13 0.05 22.51 31.95
CA ALA A 13 0.29 23.75 31.20
C ALA A 13 1.42 23.60 30.15
N ALA A 14 2.49 22.87 30.47
CA ALA A 14 3.54 22.56 29.49
C ALA A 14 3.09 21.55 28.42
N GLY A 15 2.19 20.61 28.79
CA GLY A 15 1.60 19.64 27.87
C GLY A 15 0.64 20.26 26.86
N SER A 16 -0.14 21.27 27.26
CA SER A 16 -1.06 21.99 26.38
C SER A 16 -0.35 22.90 25.36
N ALA A 17 0.79 23.51 25.72
CA ALA A 17 1.56 24.36 24.82
C ALA A 17 2.31 23.58 23.71
N ALA A 18 2.69 22.32 23.96
CA ALA A 18 3.35 21.47 22.94
C ALA A 18 2.35 20.75 22.02
N ALA A 19 1.11 20.51 22.48
CA ALA A 19 0.07 19.82 21.69
C ALA A 19 -0.59 20.73 20.64
N THR A 20 -0.73 22.03 20.92
CA THR A 20 -1.13 23.00 19.90
C THR A 20 -0.12 23.04 18.75
N GLN A 21 1.18 22.88 19.04
CA GLN A 21 2.25 22.92 18.04
C GLN A 21 2.21 21.76 17.01
N LEU A 22 1.78 20.55 17.39
CA LEU A 22 1.72 19.39 16.47
C LEU A 22 0.58 19.52 15.43
N SER A 23 -0.60 19.95 15.89
CA SER A 23 -1.72 20.25 14.99
C SER A 23 -1.44 21.51 14.16
N GLU A 24 -0.74 22.50 14.72
CA GLU A 24 -0.24 23.66 13.97
C GLU A 24 0.71 23.25 12.82
N GLY A 25 1.53 22.21 12.98
CA GLY A 25 2.43 21.71 11.93
C GLY A 25 1.70 21.23 10.67
N ILE A 26 0.69 20.35 10.83
CA ILE A 26 -0.14 19.87 9.71
C ILE A 26 -0.94 21.03 9.10
N ALA A 27 -1.55 21.88 9.93
CA ALA A 27 -2.33 23.02 9.45
C ALA A 27 -1.45 24.00 8.66
N ARG A 28 -0.25 24.30 9.15
CA ARG A 28 0.74 25.14 8.47
C ARG A 28 1.16 24.52 7.13
N ALA A 29 1.47 23.22 7.12
CA ALA A 29 1.83 22.50 5.91
C ALA A 29 0.72 22.57 4.84
N ALA A 30 -0.53 22.35 5.25
CA ALA A 30 -1.69 22.36 4.34
C ALA A 30 -2.09 23.78 3.88
N ALA A 31 -1.74 24.82 4.66
CA ALA A 31 -2.07 26.22 4.33
C ALA A 31 -1.09 26.88 3.36
N ILE A 32 0.14 26.38 3.25
CA ILE A 32 1.12 26.89 2.29
C ILE A 32 0.78 26.35 0.90
N ALA A 33 0.47 27.26 -0.02
CA ALA A 33 0.15 26.93 -1.40
C ALA A 33 1.39 26.40 -2.15
N PRO A 34 1.20 25.57 -3.19
CA PRO A 34 2.29 25.21 -4.08
C PRO A 34 2.87 26.45 -4.76
N VAL A 35 4.14 26.36 -5.15
CA VAL A 35 4.79 27.42 -5.95
C VAL A 35 3.99 27.70 -7.22
N ALA A 36 3.87 28.97 -7.60
CA ALA A 36 3.35 29.33 -8.91
C ALA A 36 4.34 28.84 -9.98
N GLY A 37 3.90 27.90 -10.82
CA GLY A 37 4.77 27.24 -11.79
C GLY A 37 4.03 26.78 -13.04
N THR A 38 4.48 25.66 -13.58
CA THR A 38 3.93 25.03 -14.79
C THR A 38 2.59 24.35 -14.57
N GLY A 39 2.21 24.07 -13.32
CA GLY A 39 1.06 23.24 -12.98
C GLY A 39 1.33 21.75 -13.23
N THR A 40 2.60 21.34 -13.21
CA THR A 40 3.03 19.97 -13.52
C THR A 40 4.01 19.43 -12.50
N LEU A 41 4.38 18.16 -12.63
CA LEU A 41 5.42 17.53 -11.80
C LEU A 41 6.73 18.34 -11.79
N ALA A 42 7.05 19.08 -12.86
CA ALA A 42 8.28 19.87 -12.95
C ALA A 42 8.42 20.94 -11.84
N ASP A 43 7.32 21.31 -11.17
CA ASP A 43 7.33 22.31 -10.11
C ASP A 43 7.85 21.76 -8.76
N VAL A 44 7.99 20.44 -8.62
CA VAL A 44 8.53 19.79 -7.40
C VAL A 44 10.04 19.96 -7.35
N GLU A 45 10.64 20.84 -6.55
CA GLU A 45 12.11 20.93 -6.48
C GLU A 45 12.73 19.90 -5.54
N HIS A 46 12.00 19.49 -4.49
CA HIS A 46 12.51 18.60 -3.45
C HIS A 46 11.58 17.40 -3.22
N VAL A 47 12.17 16.20 -3.21
CA VAL A 47 11.51 14.96 -2.80
C VAL A 47 12.17 14.47 -1.52
N VAL A 48 11.41 14.46 -0.43
CA VAL A 48 11.84 13.98 0.89
C VAL A 48 11.14 12.67 1.19
N VAL A 49 11.89 11.63 1.56
CA VAL A 49 11.36 10.30 1.87
C VAL A 49 11.66 9.97 3.33
N LEU A 50 10.62 9.71 4.11
CA LEU A 50 10.70 9.16 5.46
C LEU A 50 10.06 7.78 5.44
N MET A 51 10.88 6.75 5.63
CA MET A 51 10.44 5.36 5.74
C MET A 51 10.58 4.90 7.19
N GLN A 52 9.43 4.67 7.82
CA GLN A 52 9.28 4.15 9.18
C GLN A 52 9.26 2.61 9.20
N GLU A 53 9.28 2.03 10.39
CA GLU A 53 9.21 0.60 10.73
C GLU A 53 7.87 0.24 11.40
N ASN A 54 7.61 -1.03 11.59
CA ASN A 54 6.90 -1.77 10.54
C ASN A 54 5.40 -1.84 10.83
N ARG A 55 4.57 -1.51 9.84
CA ARG A 55 3.11 -1.38 10.02
C ARG A 55 2.35 -1.75 8.76
N SER A 56 1.37 -2.66 8.88
CA SER A 56 0.44 -2.93 7.78
C SER A 56 -0.55 -1.76 7.59
N PHE A 57 -1.07 -1.63 6.38
CA PHE A 57 -2.09 -0.62 6.08
C PHE A 57 -3.34 -0.84 6.92
N ASP A 58 -3.89 -2.06 6.98
CA ASP A 58 -5.07 -2.35 7.78
C ASP A 58 -4.85 -2.15 9.29
N HIS A 59 -3.64 -2.40 9.79
CA HIS A 59 -3.29 -2.17 11.18
C HIS A 59 -3.43 -0.69 11.56
N TYR A 60 -3.06 0.25 10.68
CA TYR A 60 -3.22 1.68 10.96
C TYR A 60 -4.54 2.25 10.44
N PHE A 61 -4.86 2.01 9.18
CA PHE A 61 -5.91 2.71 8.45
C PHE A 61 -7.07 1.81 8.03
N GLY A 62 -7.12 0.56 8.47
CA GLY A 62 -8.21 -0.37 8.14
C GLY A 62 -9.59 0.14 8.58
N THR A 63 -9.68 1.02 9.57
CA THR A 63 -10.94 1.67 10.01
C THR A 63 -11.19 3.06 9.41
N LEU A 64 -10.22 3.66 8.71
CA LEU A 64 -10.33 5.01 8.16
C LEU A 64 -11.48 5.09 7.12
N ARG A 65 -12.25 6.19 7.10
CA ARG A 65 -13.34 6.36 6.13
C ARG A 65 -12.82 6.44 4.69
N GLY A 66 -13.52 5.77 3.78
CA GLY A 66 -13.31 5.89 2.34
C GLY A 66 -11.97 5.35 1.82
N VAL A 67 -11.30 4.48 2.57
CA VAL A 67 -10.20 3.64 2.06
C VAL A 67 -10.68 2.21 1.87
N ARG A 68 -9.96 1.41 1.10
CA ARG A 68 -10.14 -0.04 1.05
C ARG A 68 -9.60 -0.68 2.34
N GLY A 69 -10.44 -0.78 3.37
CA GLY A 69 -10.10 -1.32 4.69
C GLY A 69 -11.04 -2.44 5.12
N PHE A 70 -11.36 -2.53 6.42
CA PHE A 70 -12.18 -3.62 6.98
C PHE A 70 -13.62 -3.67 6.45
N GLY A 71 -14.09 -2.61 5.82
CA GLY A 71 -15.38 -2.53 5.16
C GLY A 71 -15.33 -2.83 3.67
N ASP A 72 -14.23 -3.35 3.11
CA ASP A 72 -14.17 -3.78 1.70
C ASP A 72 -15.38 -4.66 1.37
N ALA A 73 -16.14 -4.26 0.36
CA ALA A 73 -17.33 -4.98 -0.10
C ALA A 73 -16.98 -6.24 -0.91
N ARG A 74 -15.73 -6.37 -1.36
CA ARG A 74 -15.25 -7.42 -2.27
C ARG A 74 -13.91 -8.01 -1.80
N PRO A 75 -13.77 -8.43 -0.52
CA PRO A 75 -12.59 -9.12 -0.07
C PRO A 75 -12.46 -10.48 -0.78
N VAL A 76 -11.23 -10.97 -0.92
CA VAL A 76 -10.99 -12.30 -1.48
C VAL A 76 -11.66 -13.36 -0.60
N ALA A 77 -12.31 -14.32 -1.22
CA ALA A 77 -12.85 -15.50 -0.53
C ALA A 77 -11.75 -16.56 -0.36
N LEU A 78 -11.61 -17.07 0.87
CA LEU A 78 -10.74 -18.18 1.21
C LEU A 78 -11.33 -19.52 0.72
N PRO A 79 -10.54 -20.60 0.67
CA PRO A 79 -11.04 -21.95 0.37
C PRO A 79 -12.19 -22.41 1.28
N SER A 80 -12.29 -21.85 2.50
CA SER A 80 -13.40 -22.09 3.43
C SER A 80 -14.74 -21.51 2.97
N GLY A 81 -14.75 -20.67 1.92
CA GLY A 81 -15.91 -19.90 1.45
C GLY A 81 -16.17 -18.60 2.23
N LYS A 82 -15.41 -18.34 3.31
CA LYS A 82 -15.46 -17.09 4.07
C LYS A 82 -14.53 -16.05 3.45
N SER A 83 -14.68 -14.78 3.82
CA SER A 83 -13.73 -13.74 3.39
C SER A 83 -12.37 -13.93 4.08
N VAL A 84 -11.34 -13.34 3.49
CA VAL A 84 -9.95 -13.33 3.96
C VAL A 84 -9.77 -12.88 5.41
N PHE A 85 -10.72 -12.12 5.97
CA PHE A 85 -10.69 -11.70 7.37
C PHE A 85 -10.84 -12.87 8.37
N HIS A 86 -11.40 -14.01 7.95
CA HIS A 86 -11.65 -15.17 8.79
C HIS A 86 -10.43 -16.11 8.83
N GLN A 87 -9.37 -15.69 9.52
CA GLN A 87 -8.14 -16.49 9.69
C GLN A 87 -8.31 -17.51 10.81
N VAL A 88 -7.72 -18.70 10.65
CA VAL A 88 -7.82 -19.81 11.62
C VAL A 88 -6.45 -20.23 12.14
N ASP A 89 -6.38 -20.59 13.43
CA ASP A 89 -5.17 -21.19 14.00
C ASP A 89 -5.05 -22.69 13.68
N GLY A 90 -3.95 -23.32 14.11
CA GLY A 90 -3.71 -24.76 13.91
C GLY A 90 -4.70 -25.68 14.63
N ALA A 91 -5.50 -25.17 15.57
CA ALA A 91 -6.58 -25.88 16.24
C ALA A 91 -7.96 -25.62 15.59
N GLY A 92 -8.01 -24.84 14.51
CA GLY A 92 -9.24 -24.48 13.80
C GLY A 92 -10.03 -23.36 14.46
N ARG A 93 -9.47 -22.63 15.42
CA ARG A 93 -10.12 -21.47 16.03
C ARG A 93 -10.00 -20.26 15.13
N GLU A 94 -11.14 -19.69 14.76
CA GLU A 94 -11.21 -18.46 13.97
C GLU A 94 -10.87 -17.22 14.82
N THR A 95 -10.10 -16.30 14.24
CA THR A 95 -9.88 -14.95 14.77
C THR A 95 -10.11 -13.93 13.65
N LEU A 96 -10.96 -12.96 13.91
CA LEU A 96 -11.20 -11.78 13.07
C LEU A 96 -10.26 -10.64 13.48
N PRO A 97 -10.04 -9.62 12.62
CA PRO A 97 -9.32 -8.44 13.04
C PRO A 97 -9.97 -7.80 14.29
N PHE A 98 -9.16 -7.38 15.25
CA PHE A 98 -9.64 -6.84 16.52
C PHE A 98 -8.80 -5.65 17.00
N ARG A 99 -9.45 -4.68 17.65
CA ARG A 99 -8.74 -3.63 18.40
C ARG A 99 -8.42 -4.20 19.79
N PRO A 100 -7.14 -4.27 20.20
CA PRO A 100 -6.77 -4.69 21.54
C PRO A 100 -7.45 -3.83 22.62
N ASP A 101 -7.87 -4.46 23.72
CA ASP A 101 -8.44 -3.77 24.87
C ASP A 101 -7.30 -3.27 25.78
N ALA A 102 -6.77 -2.10 25.45
CA ALA A 102 -5.78 -1.39 26.26
C ALA A 102 -6.08 0.10 26.29
N ASP A 103 -5.82 0.69 27.46
CA ASP A 103 -5.80 2.14 27.61
C ASP A 103 -4.63 2.72 26.83
N ARG A 104 -4.90 3.81 26.09
CA ARG A 104 -3.91 4.55 25.28
C ARG A 104 -3.10 3.60 24.38
N LEU A 105 -3.77 2.78 23.58
CA LEU A 105 -3.13 1.72 22.80
C LEU A 105 -1.97 2.19 21.90
N GLY A 106 -2.04 3.39 21.31
CA GLY A 106 -0.91 3.95 20.54
C GLY A 106 0.35 4.30 21.36
N MET A 107 0.26 4.24 22.70
CA MET A 107 1.39 4.36 23.63
C MET A 107 1.94 3.00 24.08
N GLN A 108 1.38 1.88 23.61
CA GLN A 108 1.83 0.54 23.98
C GLN A 108 2.99 0.10 23.09
N PHE A 109 3.90 -0.68 23.67
CA PHE A 109 5.05 -1.31 23.00
C PHE A 109 4.57 -2.64 22.44
N ILE A 110 3.81 -2.62 21.35
CA ILE A 110 3.18 -3.84 20.81
C ILE A 110 4.27 -4.85 20.44
N GLN A 111 4.08 -6.14 20.72
CA GLN A 111 5.09 -7.13 20.37
C GLN A 111 5.43 -7.10 18.87
N ASP A 112 6.72 -7.27 18.60
CA ASP A 112 7.31 -7.60 17.30
C ASP A 112 6.83 -8.99 16.85
N LEU A 113 6.58 -9.15 15.55
CA LEU A 113 6.05 -10.35 14.90
C LEU A 113 7.05 -10.92 13.89
N ASP A 114 6.85 -12.17 13.47
CA ASP A 114 7.68 -12.75 12.42
C ASP A 114 7.39 -12.06 11.08
N HIS A 115 8.34 -11.26 10.59
CA HIS A 115 8.38 -10.66 9.25
C HIS A 115 9.52 -11.21 8.38
N SER A 116 10.03 -12.40 8.69
CA SER A 116 11.04 -13.07 7.87
C SER A 116 10.47 -13.53 6.52
N TRP A 117 11.35 -13.79 5.54
CA TRP A 117 10.98 -14.46 4.28
C TRP A 117 10.16 -15.72 4.53
N ALA A 118 10.60 -16.57 5.46
CA ALA A 118 9.94 -17.83 5.76
C ALA A 118 8.54 -17.62 6.36
N GLY A 119 8.41 -16.77 7.38
CA GLY A 119 7.15 -16.48 8.04
C GLY A 119 6.15 -15.78 7.12
N THR A 120 6.61 -14.78 6.36
CA THR A 120 5.75 -14.03 5.43
C THR A 120 5.30 -14.87 4.24
N HIS A 121 6.18 -15.72 3.67
CA HIS A 121 5.75 -16.69 2.66
C HIS A 121 4.79 -17.76 3.21
N ALA A 122 4.96 -18.17 4.46
CA ALA A 122 4.05 -19.10 5.11
C ALA A 122 2.64 -18.49 5.29
N ALA A 123 2.55 -17.21 5.67
CA ALA A 123 1.29 -16.48 5.77
C ALA A 123 0.64 -16.27 4.38
N PHE A 124 1.45 -15.91 3.38
CA PHE A 124 1.04 -15.73 2.00
C PHE A 124 0.49 -17.03 1.37
N ASN A 125 1.07 -18.18 1.71
CA ASN A 125 0.64 -19.52 1.33
C ASN A 125 0.34 -19.65 -0.18
N GLY A 126 1.25 -19.18 -1.04
CA GLY A 126 1.11 -19.24 -2.50
C GLY A 126 -0.07 -18.44 -3.06
N GLY A 127 -0.49 -17.39 -2.34
CA GLY A 127 -1.62 -16.53 -2.68
C GLY A 127 -2.96 -17.00 -2.13
N LEU A 128 -3.04 -18.16 -1.46
CA LEU A 128 -4.26 -18.57 -0.73
C LEU A 128 -4.55 -17.63 0.45
N TYR A 129 -3.49 -17.06 1.05
CA TYR A 129 -3.57 -15.97 2.01
C TYR A 129 -4.42 -16.29 3.27
N ASP A 130 -4.36 -17.55 3.71
CA ASP A 130 -5.22 -18.17 4.72
C ASP A 130 -4.44 -18.71 5.94
N LYS A 131 -3.14 -18.40 6.07
CA LYS A 131 -2.25 -18.93 7.10
C LYS A 131 -1.56 -17.86 7.95
N TRP A 132 -2.17 -16.71 8.13
CA TRP A 132 -1.59 -15.62 8.91
C TRP A 132 -1.34 -16.00 10.37
N ILE A 133 -2.33 -16.59 11.05
CA ILE A 133 -2.21 -16.96 12.46
C ILE A 133 -1.22 -18.11 12.68
N PRO A 134 -1.24 -19.21 11.90
CA PRO A 134 -0.26 -20.29 12.03
C PRO A 134 1.18 -19.87 11.70
N ALA A 135 1.36 -18.93 10.77
CA ALA A 135 2.68 -18.43 10.39
C ALA A 135 3.23 -17.41 11.39
N LYS A 136 2.36 -16.75 12.16
CA LYS A 136 2.73 -15.67 13.07
C LYS A 136 2.13 -15.94 14.46
N SER A 137 1.09 -15.19 14.83
CA SER A 137 0.29 -15.41 16.04
C SER A 137 -1.03 -14.68 15.92
N THR A 138 -1.94 -14.79 16.89
CA THR A 138 -3.19 -14.01 16.87
C THR A 138 -2.97 -12.50 16.89
N THR A 139 -1.83 -12.03 17.39
CA THR A 139 -1.47 -10.60 17.39
C THR A 139 -1.42 -10.02 15.97
N THR A 140 -1.16 -10.84 14.95
CA THR A 140 -1.22 -10.38 13.54
C THR A 140 -2.56 -9.70 13.22
N MET A 141 -3.66 -10.13 13.86
CA MET A 141 -5.00 -9.61 13.61
C MET A 141 -5.31 -8.31 14.40
N ALA A 142 -4.35 -7.76 15.15
CA ALA A 142 -4.55 -6.51 15.89
C ALA A 142 -4.56 -5.29 14.96
N TYR A 143 -5.38 -4.28 15.27
CA TYR A 143 -5.37 -2.98 14.59
C TYR A 143 -5.57 -1.80 15.55
N LEU A 144 -5.23 -0.60 15.06
CA LEU A 144 -5.39 0.69 15.72
C LEU A 144 -6.50 1.51 15.08
N THR A 145 -7.10 2.39 15.87
CA THR A 145 -8.14 3.33 15.42
C THR A 145 -7.66 4.77 15.44
N ARG A 146 -8.48 5.69 14.94
CA ARG A 146 -8.26 7.14 15.08
C ARG A 146 -7.96 7.57 16.52
N ALA A 147 -8.61 6.97 17.51
CA ALA A 147 -8.39 7.33 18.91
C ALA A 147 -7.00 6.91 19.41
N ASP A 148 -6.41 5.90 18.78
CA ASP A 148 -5.11 5.34 19.16
C ASP A 148 -3.95 6.10 18.50
N ILE A 149 -4.10 6.45 17.22
CA ILE A 149 -3.10 7.15 16.38
C ILE A 149 -3.70 8.36 15.64
N PRO A 150 -4.21 9.38 16.35
CA PRO A 150 -4.96 10.47 15.72
C PRO A 150 -4.09 11.36 14.81
N TYR A 151 -2.79 11.46 15.04
CA TYR A 151 -1.89 12.24 14.19
C TYR A 151 -1.78 11.65 12.78
N HIS A 152 -1.60 10.32 12.65
CA HIS A 152 -1.59 9.62 11.37
C HIS A 152 -2.93 9.76 10.62
N TYR A 153 -4.06 9.65 11.33
CA TYR A 153 -5.39 9.89 10.75
C TYR A 153 -5.59 11.34 10.32
N ALA A 154 -5.02 12.30 11.06
CA ALA A 154 -5.06 13.71 10.71
C ALA A 154 -4.24 14.03 9.45
N LEU A 155 -3.05 13.42 9.30
CA LEU A 155 -2.28 13.49 8.06
C LEU A 155 -3.06 12.92 6.87
N ALA A 156 -3.68 11.75 7.05
CA ALA A 156 -4.52 11.14 6.02
C ALA A 156 -5.73 12.02 5.70
N ASP A 157 -6.32 12.74 6.66
CA ASP A 157 -7.43 13.66 6.41
C ASP A 157 -7.00 14.97 5.72
N ALA A 158 -5.75 15.40 5.93
CA ALA A 158 -5.19 16.59 5.31
C ALA A 158 -4.67 16.34 3.90
N PHE A 159 -4.04 15.20 3.65
CA PHE A 159 -3.29 14.91 2.43
C PHE A 159 -3.77 13.62 1.73
N THR A 160 -3.12 13.22 0.63
CA THR A 160 -3.47 11.99 -0.07
C THR A 160 -2.94 10.77 0.70
N VAL A 161 -3.82 9.81 1.00
CA VAL A 161 -3.45 8.46 1.46
C VAL A 161 -3.51 7.47 0.30
N CYS A 162 -2.51 6.62 0.14
CA CYS A 162 -2.50 5.56 -0.85
C CYS A 162 -2.90 4.23 -0.20
N ASP A 163 -4.05 3.66 -0.60
CA ASP A 163 -4.61 2.44 0.00
C ASP A 163 -4.32 1.17 -0.82
N ALA A 164 -3.45 1.28 -1.82
CA ALA A 164 -2.93 0.18 -2.62
C ALA A 164 -1.39 0.24 -2.75
N TYR A 165 -0.72 0.73 -1.69
CA TYR A 165 0.74 0.75 -1.57
C TYR A 165 1.23 -0.48 -0.81
N HIS A 166 2.13 -1.25 -1.41
CA HIS A 166 2.64 -2.51 -0.89
C HIS A 166 4.11 -2.38 -0.48
N CYS A 167 4.55 -3.14 0.54
CA CYS A 167 5.97 -3.36 0.66
C CYS A 167 6.49 -4.14 -0.56
N SER A 168 7.72 -3.85 -0.99
CA SER A 168 8.23 -4.40 -2.26
C SER A 168 8.57 -5.89 -2.17
N MET A 169 8.90 -6.41 -0.99
CA MET A 169 9.27 -7.80 -0.76
C MET A 169 8.40 -8.44 0.34
N LEU A 170 8.10 -9.73 0.18
CA LEU A 170 7.55 -10.63 1.20
C LEU A 170 8.61 -11.01 2.24
N SER A 171 9.30 -10.03 2.83
CA SER A 171 10.38 -10.24 3.79
C SER A 171 10.62 -9.00 4.68
N SER A 172 11.71 -9.06 5.43
CA SER A 172 12.15 -8.11 6.45
C SER A 172 12.54 -6.72 5.92
N THR A 173 12.95 -5.87 6.84
CA THR A 173 13.32 -4.47 6.67
C THR A 173 14.31 -4.17 5.54
N ASP A 174 15.52 -4.71 5.61
CA ASP A 174 16.59 -4.30 4.70
C ASP A 174 16.28 -4.60 3.23
N PRO A 175 15.78 -5.80 2.86
CA PRO A 175 15.33 -6.05 1.50
C PRO A 175 14.33 -5.03 0.96
N ASN A 176 13.38 -4.58 1.80
CA ASN A 176 12.41 -3.55 1.42
C ASN A 176 13.06 -2.16 1.28
N ARG A 177 13.97 -1.79 2.18
CA ARG A 177 14.77 -0.55 2.06
C ARG A 177 15.69 -0.57 0.83
N TYR A 178 16.23 -1.72 0.42
CA TYR A 178 16.99 -1.84 -0.84
C TYR A 178 16.14 -1.56 -2.08
N TYR A 179 14.83 -1.87 -2.08
CA TYR A 179 13.94 -1.46 -3.17
C TYR A 179 13.77 0.06 -3.24
N MET A 180 13.66 0.75 -2.12
CA MET A 180 13.63 2.22 -2.08
C MET A 180 14.96 2.83 -2.58
N TYR A 181 16.09 2.30 -2.10
CA TYR A 181 17.41 2.86 -2.43
C TYR A 181 17.96 2.43 -3.77
N THR A 182 17.52 1.30 -4.33
CA THR A 182 18.19 0.72 -5.50
C THR A 182 17.23 0.19 -6.55
N GLY A 183 15.93 0.05 -6.26
CA GLY A 183 14.93 -0.49 -7.18
C GLY A 183 14.84 -2.01 -7.22
N TYR A 184 15.76 -2.72 -6.54
CA TYR A 184 15.73 -4.16 -6.31
C TYR A 184 16.58 -4.60 -5.10
N SER A 185 16.65 -5.90 -4.80
CA SER A 185 17.48 -6.45 -3.70
C SER A 185 18.60 -7.35 -4.23
N GLY A 186 19.21 -6.98 -5.37
CA GLY A 186 20.21 -7.85 -6.03
C GLY A 186 19.60 -9.11 -6.67
N ASN A 187 18.36 -9.01 -7.15
CA ASN A 187 17.52 -10.14 -7.62
C ASN A 187 18.14 -11.00 -8.74
N ASP A 188 19.21 -10.53 -9.39
CA ASP A 188 19.93 -11.24 -10.44
C ASP A 188 21.08 -12.12 -9.91
N GLY A 189 21.27 -12.18 -8.58
CA GLY A 189 22.30 -13.00 -7.94
C GLY A 189 23.71 -12.42 -8.02
N LYS A 190 23.84 -11.15 -8.40
CA LYS A 190 25.14 -10.47 -8.53
C LYS A 190 25.38 -9.48 -7.40
N GLY A 191 26.63 -9.09 -7.23
CA GLY A 191 27.02 -8.04 -6.28
C GLY A 191 26.71 -8.36 -4.82
N GLY A 192 26.65 -9.64 -4.45
CA GLY A 192 26.32 -10.10 -3.09
C GLY A 192 24.83 -10.36 -2.85
N GLY A 193 23.95 -10.15 -3.84
CA GLY A 193 22.54 -10.50 -3.75
C GLY A 193 22.19 -11.92 -4.26
N PRO A 194 20.90 -12.31 -4.25
CA PRO A 194 19.80 -11.54 -3.68
C PRO A 194 19.86 -11.50 -2.15
N VAL A 195 19.47 -10.37 -1.56
CA VAL A 195 19.33 -10.24 -0.11
C VAL A 195 17.87 -10.45 0.27
N LEU A 196 17.65 -11.41 1.16
CA LEU A 196 16.33 -11.92 1.51
C LEU A 196 15.99 -11.73 2.99
N GLY A 197 16.97 -11.39 3.84
CA GLY A 197 16.75 -10.99 5.23
C GLY A 197 17.57 -9.74 5.56
N ASN A 198 17.71 -9.45 6.85
CA ASN A 198 18.49 -8.31 7.35
C ASN A 198 19.99 -8.63 7.42
N GLU A 199 20.52 -9.29 6.39
CA GLU A 199 21.96 -9.47 6.28
C GLU A 199 22.64 -8.13 5.94
N GLU A 200 23.79 -7.87 6.57
CA GLU A 200 24.60 -6.66 6.36
C GLU A 200 25.97 -7.02 5.74
N ALA A 201 25.93 -7.89 4.72
CA ALA A 201 27.11 -8.65 4.29
C ALA A 201 28.13 -7.87 3.43
N GLY A 202 27.76 -6.71 2.89
CA GLY A 202 28.59 -5.98 1.91
C GLY A 202 28.14 -6.23 0.48
N TYR A 203 27.59 -5.18 -0.16
CA TYR A 203 26.95 -5.29 -1.48
C TYR A 203 27.60 -4.39 -2.53
N SER A 204 27.48 -4.72 -3.81
CA SER A 204 28.16 -3.97 -4.88
C SER A 204 27.35 -3.73 -6.16
N TRP A 205 26.04 -3.96 -6.13
CA TRP A 205 25.19 -3.45 -7.21
C TRP A 205 24.99 -1.94 -7.08
N THR A 206 24.69 -1.29 -8.21
CA THR A 206 24.52 0.16 -8.28
C THR A 206 23.28 0.60 -7.51
N THR A 207 23.45 1.60 -6.66
CA THR A 207 22.37 2.23 -5.91
C THR A 207 21.77 3.41 -6.68
N PHE A 208 20.54 3.80 -6.36
CA PHE A 208 19.88 4.94 -7.01
C PHE A 208 20.55 6.29 -6.67
N PRO A 209 21.04 6.56 -5.43
CA PRO A 209 21.82 7.77 -5.17
C PRO A 209 23.08 7.90 -6.03
N GLU A 210 23.75 6.80 -6.41
CA GLU A 210 24.86 6.85 -7.37
C GLU A 210 24.39 7.30 -8.76
N ILE A 211 23.24 6.79 -9.21
CA ILE A 211 22.62 7.18 -10.50
C ILE A 211 22.24 8.67 -10.47
N LEU A 212 21.64 9.14 -9.37
CA LEU A 212 21.31 10.55 -9.17
C LEU A 212 22.57 11.42 -9.16
N GLN A 213 23.62 11.00 -8.45
CA GLN A 213 24.90 11.69 -8.40
C GLN A 213 25.51 11.86 -9.80
N GLN A 214 25.49 10.81 -10.62
CA GLN A 214 26.00 10.84 -11.99
C GLN A 214 25.17 11.76 -12.90
N ALA A 215 23.86 11.83 -12.68
CA ALA A 215 22.96 12.72 -13.40
C ALA A 215 22.98 14.18 -12.92
N GLY A 216 23.80 14.51 -11.91
CA GLY A 216 23.85 15.85 -11.32
C GLY A 216 22.65 16.20 -10.45
N VAL A 217 21.83 15.22 -10.07
CA VAL A 217 20.73 15.40 -9.11
C VAL A 217 21.30 15.36 -7.70
N SER A 218 21.12 16.46 -6.97
CA SER A 218 21.61 16.58 -5.59
C SER A 218 20.83 15.68 -4.63
N TRP A 219 21.55 15.03 -3.71
CA TRP A 219 20.93 14.15 -2.73
C TRP A 219 21.65 14.12 -1.39
N LYS A 220 20.95 13.69 -0.33
CA LYS A 220 21.50 13.50 1.03
C LYS A 220 20.64 12.56 1.87
N VAL A 221 21.25 11.89 2.86
CA VAL A 221 20.54 11.19 3.95
C VAL A 221 20.67 12.01 5.24
N TYR A 222 19.57 12.27 5.94
CA TYR A 222 19.53 12.92 7.25
C TYR A 222 19.22 11.87 8.32
N GLN A 223 20.03 11.81 9.37
CA GLN A 223 19.89 10.82 10.46
C GLN A 223 20.65 11.30 11.71
N ASP A 224 20.51 10.59 12.84
CA ASP A 224 21.46 10.71 13.94
C ASP A 224 22.65 9.76 13.72
N THR A 225 23.87 10.21 14.07
CA THR A 225 25.08 9.41 13.84
C THR A 225 25.27 8.30 14.86
N GLY A 226 24.53 8.31 15.97
CA GLY A 226 24.70 7.35 17.05
C GLY A 226 26.12 7.38 17.62
N THR A 227 26.74 6.21 17.68
CA THR A 227 28.15 6.03 18.05
C THR A 227 29.11 6.17 16.87
N GLY A 228 28.60 6.24 15.63
CA GLY A 228 29.36 6.48 14.41
C GLY A 228 28.72 5.81 13.18
N LEU A 229 28.80 6.46 12.01
CA LEU A 229 28.35 5.91 10.72
C LEU A 229 29.48 5.20 9.99
N ASP A 230 30.25 4.41 10.73
CA ASP A 230 31.36 3.60 10.23
C ASP A 230 31.35 2.20 10.86
N ALA A 231 32.27 1.33 10.44
CA ALA A 231 32.34 -0.04 10.93
C ALA A 231 32.57 -0.13 12.45
N ALA A 232 33.27 0.85 13.06
CA ALA A 232 33.52 0.84 14.50
C ALA A 232 32.29 1.33 15.29
N GLY A 233 31.51 2.24 14.71
CA GLY A 233 30.23 2.72 15.23
C GLY A 233 29.02 1.87 14.85
N GLY A 234 29.20 0.71 14.22
CA GLY A 234 28.10 -0.16 13.81
C GLY A 234 27.18 0.46 12.74
N TRP A 235 27.70 1.37 11.91
CA TRP A 235 26.95 2.04 10.84
C TRP A 235 25.69 2.79 11.30
N GLY A 236 25.66 3.25 12.54
CA GLY A 236 24.52 3.93 13.15
C GLY A 236 23.60 3.02 13.95
N TRP A 237 23.86 1.72 13.98
CA TRP A 237 23.24 0.81 14.95
C TRP A 237 23.83 1.05 16.35
N THR A 238 22.96 1.20 17.36
CA THR A 238 23.40 1.37 18.74
C THR A 238 22.47 0.63 19.71
N GLY A 239 22.96 0.35 20.92
CA GLY A 239 22.14 -0.20 22.01
C GLY A 239 21.26 0.83 22.73
N ASP A 240 21.34 2.11 22.34
CA ASP A 240 20.47 3.18 22.84
C ASP A 240 19.48 3.56 21.74
N ALA A 241 18.22 3.17 21.93
CA ALA A 241 17.15 3.35 20.96
C ALA A 241 16.86 4.82 20.60
N PHE A 242 17.36 5.79 21.38
CA PHE A 242 17.16 7.22 21.13
C PHE A 242 18.24 7.86 20.26
N ILE A 243 19.29 7.14 19.85
CA ILE A 243 20.35 7.65 18.99
C ILE A 243 20.65 6.69 17.84
N GLY A 244 21.34 7.19 16.82
CA GLY A 244 21.65 6.43 15.62
C GLY A 244 20.51 6.39 14.61
N ASN A 245 20.55 5.38 13.74
CA ASN A 245 19.60 5.21 12.64
C ASN A 245 18.96 3.82 12.63
N TYR A 246 19.18 3.01 13.66
CA TYR A 246 18.65 1.64 13.78
C TYR A 246 19.02 0.67 12.63
N GLY A 247 20.01 0.99 11.79
CA GLY A 247 20.31 0.22 10.58
C GLY A 247 19.48 0.65 9.35
N ASP A 248 18.54 1.57 9.51
CA ASP A 248 17.56 2.00 8.49
C ASP A 248 18.17 2.77 7.31
N ASN A 249 19.47 3.12 7.40
CA ASN A 249 20.27 3.62 6.28
C ASN A 249 21.08 2.48 5.65
N SER A 250 20.37 1.56 4.99
CA SER A 250 20.96 0.37 4.38
C SER A 250 21.94 0.66 3.22
N LEU A 251 22.08 1.92 2.77
CA LEU A 251 23.16 2.33 1.86
C LEU A 251 24.54 2.07 2.47
N LEU A 252 24.67 2.17 3.79
CA LEU A 252 25.95 1.98 4.48
C LEU A 252 26.45 0.53 4.44
N PHE A 253 25.62 -0.43 4.02
CA PHE A 253 26.02 -1.82 3.82
C PHE A 253 26.59 -2.10 2.42
N PHE A 254 26.54 -1.13 1.50
CA PHE A 254 27.15 -1.25 0.19
C PHE A 254 28.63 -0.89 0.23
N ASN A 255 29.47 -1.69 -0.42
CA ASN A 255 30.93 -1.57 -0.42
C ASN A 255 31.38 -0.19 -0.91
N GLN A 256 30.73 0.37 -1.94
CA GLN A 256 31.05 1.73 -2.41
C GLN A 256 30.84 2.81 -1.34
N TYR A 257 29.92 2.63 -0.38
CA TYR A 257 29.73 3.56 0.74
C TYR A 257 30.64 3.22 1.92
N ARG A 258 30.87 1.93 2.19
CA ARG A 258 31.77 1.46 3.24
C ARG A 258 33.20 1.92 3.01
N ASP A 259 33.64 1.83 1.76
CA ASP A 259 35.02 2.11 1.35
C ASP A 259 35.29 3.58 1.06
N ALA A 260 34.25 4.38 0.75
CA ALA A 260 34.35 5.81 0.50
C ALA A 260 35.02 6.55 1.67
N LYS A 261 35.71 7.66 1.35
CA LYS A 261 36.50 8.47 2.29
C LYS A 261 35.93 9.88 2.41
N PRO A 262 36.18 10.61 3.52
CA PRO A 262 35.80 12.01 3.64
C PRO A 262 36.20 12.83 2.40
N GLY A 263 35.27 13.64 1.89
CA GLY A 263 35.43 14.39 0.63
C GLY A 263 34.93 13.67 -0.61
N ASP A 264 34.64 12.37 -0.54
CA ASP A 264 33.86 11.66 -1.56
C ASP A 264 32.37 12.01 -1.39
N PRO A 265 31.66 12.44 -2.45
CA PRO A 265 30.22 12.71 -2.36
C PRO A 265 29.39 11.56 -1.79
N LEU A 266 29.74 10.30 -2.06
CA LEU A 266 29.03 9.15 -1.48
C LEU A 266 29.22 9.06 0.04
N TYR A 267 30.42 9.36 0.53
CA TYR A 267 30.71 9.42 1.96
C TYR A 267 29.95 10.58 2.61
N ASP A 268 30.15 11.80 2.11
CA ASP A 268 29.66 13.02 2.76
C ASP A 268 28.12 13.08 2.79
N ARG A 269 27.46 12.62 1.72
CA ARG A 269 26.00 12.71 1.57
C ARG A 269 25.24 11.56 2.23
N ALA A 270 25.80 10.35 2.30
CA ALA A 270 25.18 9.22 2.99
C ALA A 270 25.38 9.26 4.51
N ARG A 271 26.36 10.03 4.98
CA ARG A 271 26.74 10.14 6.40
C ARG A 271 26.50 11.53 6.99
N THR A 272 25.57 12.30 6.40
CA THR A 272 25.15 13.54 7.03
C THR A 272 24.29 13.22 8.25
N GLY A 273 24.69 13.70 9.43
CA GLY A 273 23.91 13.47 10.62
C GLY A 273 24.17 14.44 11.77
N THR A 274 23.30 14.34 12.76
CA THR A 274 23.38 15.02 14.05
C THR A 274 24.04 14.10 15.07
N ARG A 275 24.57 14.66 16.16
CA ARG A 275 25.03 13.87 17.31
C ARG A 275 24.19 14.21 18.53
N ALA A 276 23.02 13.61 18.64
CA ALA A 276 22.07 13.84 19.75
C ALA A 276 22.69 13.52 21.11
N ALA A 277 23.49 12.46 21.21
CA ALA A 277 24.28 12.14 22.41
C ALA A 277 25.28 13.26 22.80
N GLY A 278 25.67 14.10 21.84
CA GLY A 278 26.55 15.26 22.02
C GLY A 278 25.81 16.58 22.24
N GLY A 279 24.47 16.57 22.25
CA GLY A 279 23.63 17.75 22.48
C GLY A 279 23.03 18.40 21.23
N ASP A 280 23.28 17.88 20.03
CA ASP A 280 22.60 18.34 18.81
C ASP A 280 21.10 17.98 18.85
N GLY A 281 20.24 18.79 18.24
CA GLY A 281 18.87 18.38 17.93
C GLY A 281 18.82 17.46 16.71
N TYR A 282 17.99 16.41 16.73
CA TYR A 282 17.87 15.41 15.64
C TYR A 282 17.64 16.00 14.24
N PHE A 283 17.02 17.18 14.17
CA PHE A 283 16.61 17.82 12.91
C PHE A 283 17.46 19.02 12.55
N ASP A 284 18.51 19.34 13.31
CA ASP A 284 19.29 20.57 13.14
C ASP A 284 19.90 20.67 11.74
N ARG A 285 20.38 19.55 11.19
CA ARG A 285 20.94 19.50 9.83
C ARG A 285 19.87 19.72 8.76
N LEU A 286 18.71 19.07 8.88
CA LEU A 286 17.59 19.24 7.96
C LEU A 286 17.08 20.69 7.99
N ARG A 287 16.85 21.22 9.21
CA ARG A 287 16.37 22.59 9.41
C ARG A 287 17.35 23.63 8.89
N ALA A 288 18.66 23.41 9.04
CA ALA A 288 19.68 24.28 8.49
C ALA A 288 19.58 24.37 6.96
N ASP A 289 19.50 23.23 6.27
CA ASP A 289 19.40 23.20 4.80
C ASP A 289 18.08 23.81 4.30
N VAL A 290 16.95 23.57 4.99
CA VAL A 290 15.66 24.18 4.65
C VAL A 290 15.68 25.70 4.86
N THR A 291 16.20 26.16 6.00
CA THR A 291 16.27 27.60 6.32
C THR A 291 17.19 28.34 5.35
N ALA A 292 18.29 27.71 4.94
CA ALA A 292 19.22 28.26 3.97
C ALA A 292 18.75 28.19 2.50
N GLY A 293 17.65 27.49 2.22
CA GLY A 293 17.18 27.27 0.84
C GLY A 293 18.09 26.34 0.04
N THR A 294 18.81 25.43 0.72
CA THR A 294 19.79 24.50 0.14
C THR A 294 19.40 23.03 0.34
N LEU A 295 18.12 22.75 0.60
CA LEU A 295 17.61 21.38 0.65
C LEU A 295 17.94 20.65 -0.68
N PRO A 296 18.49 19.43 -0.66
CA PRO A 296 18.76 18.68 -1.89
C PRO A 296 17.50 18.36 -2.67
N GLN A 297 17.66 18.04 -3.96
CA GLN A 297 16.55 17.59 -4.81
C GLN A 297 15.93 16.28 -4.31
N VAL A 298 16.75 15.38 -3.73
CA VAL A 298 16.30 14.13 -3.12
C VAL A 298 16.88 13.96 -1.73
N SER A 299 16.02 13.78 -0.72
CA SER A 299 16.44 13.62 0.67
C SER A 299 15.81 12.37 1.27
N TRP A 300 16.60 11.55 1.96
CA TRP A 300 16.09 10.45 2.78
C TRP A 300 16.28 10.76 4.26
N ILE A 301 15.38 10.29 5.11
CA ILE A 301 15.45 10.44 6.55
C ILE A 301 15.42 9.05 7.19
N ALA A 302 16.38 8.78 8.07
CA ALA A 302 16.40 7.60 8.93
C ALA A 302 16.27 8.03 10.39
N ALA A 303 15.38 7.38 11.14
CA ALA A 303 15.09 7.70 12.52
C ALA A 303 15.86 6.76 13.48
N PRO A 304 16.15 7.20 14.72
CA PRO A 304 16.49 6.26 15.79
C PRO A 304 15.33 5.28 16.07
N GLU A 305 15.63 4.10 16.61
CA GLU A 305 14.67 3.02 16.86
C GLU A 305 13.41 3.48 17.61
N ALA A 306 13.59 4.26 18.69
CA ALA A 306 12.47 4.73 19.50
C ALA A 306 11.46 5.61 18.74
N PHE A 307 11.86 6.11 17.57
CA PHE A 307 11.08 6.99 16.72
C PHE A 307 10.75 6.38 15.35
N SER A 308 11.26 5.18 15.05
CA SER A 308 11.04 4.50 13.77
C SER A 308 9.62 3.93 13.66
N GLU A 309 8.89 3.80 14.78
CA GLU A 309 7.62 3.06 14.90
C GLU A 309 7.76 1.54 14.77
N HIS A 310 8.97 0.97 14.88
CA HIS A 310 9.11 -0.47 15.09
C HIS A 310 8.19 -0.90 16.27
N PRO A 311 7.44 -2.03 16.19
CA PRO A 311 6.33 -2.34 17.10
C PRO A 311 6.69 -2.36 18.58
N ASN A 312 7.90 -2.82 18.88
CA ASN A 312 8.48 -2.76 20.21
C ASN A 312 8.67 -1.33 20.75
N TRP A 313 8.22 -0.29 20.01
CA TRP A 313 8.11 1.09 20.43
C TRP A 313 6.73 1.69 20.11
N PRO A 314 6.24 2.65 20.91
CA PRO A 314 4.97 3.31 20.67
C PRO A 314 4.88 4.02 19.32
N ALA A 315 3.80 3.78 18.57
CA ALA A 315 3.45 4.52 17.35
C ALA A 315 3.46 6.06 17.57
N ASN A 316 3.08 6.49 18.77
CA ASN A 316 3.01 7.91 19.09
C ASN A 316 4.39 8.60 19.21
N TYR A 317 5.47 7.85 19.42
CA TYR A 317 6.83 8.43 19.40
C TYR A 317 7.25 8.74 17.97
N GLY A 318 6.93 7.87 17.01
CA GLY A 318 7.12 8.18 15.60
C GLY A 318 6.22 9.30 15.11
N ALA A 319 4.97 9.41 15.60
CA ALA A 319 4.12 10.56 15.32
C ALA A 319 4.80 11.90 15.68
N TRP A 320 5.49 11.96 16.82
CA TRP A 320 6.29 13.14 17.20
C TRP A 320 7.45 13.37 16.23
N TYR A 321 8.20 12.33 15.85
CA TYR A 321 9.32 12.46 14.92
C TYR A 321 8.86 12.96 13.54
N ILE A 322 7.78 12.38 13.00
CA ILE A 322 7.14 12.81 11.75
C ILE A 322 6.72 14.28 11.83
N SER A 323 6.17 14.71 12.97
CA SER A 323 5.81 16.12 13.15
C SER A 323 7.02 17.04 13.09
N GLN A 324 8.13 16.64 13.71
CA GLN A 324 9.33 17.48 13.74
C GLN A 324 10.00 17.57 12.36
N VAL A 325 9.93 16.48 11.56
CA VAL A 325 10.29 16.52 10.14
C VAL A 325 9.43 17.52 9.39
N LEU A 326 8.10 17.43 9.53
CA LEU A 326 7.17 18.36 8.88
C LEU A 326 7.40 19.81 9.34
N ASP A 327 7.71 20.01 10.63
CA ASP A 327 8.05 21.32 11.20
C ASP A 327 9.34 21.89 10.61
N ALA A 328 10.37 21.05 10.45
CA ALA A 328 11.61 21.46 9.81
C ALA A 328 11.38 21.84 8.34
N LEU A 329 10.66 21.03 7.56
CA LEU A 329 10.37 21.29 6.15
C LEU A 329 9.51 22.55 5.93
N THR A 330 8.55 22.81 6.83
CA THR A 330 7.65 23.97 6.74
C THR A 330 8.22 25.25 7.38
N SER A 331 9.43 25.19 7.96
CA SER A 331 10.08 26.36 8.58
C SER A 331 10.45 27.44 7.55
N ASN A 332 10.61 27.06 6.28
CA ASN A 332 10.76 27.96 5.15
C ASN A 332 9.61 27.71 4.16
N PRO A 333 8.59 28.58 4.11
CA PRO A 333 7.44 28.41 3.21
C PRO A 333 7.83 28.33 1.72
N ASP A 334 8.90 29.03 1.30
CA ASP A 334 9.34 28.98 -0.08
C ASP A 334 9.86 27.58 -0.45
N VAL A 335 10.65 26.95 0.43
CA VAL A 335 11.10 25.57 0.22
C VAL A 335 9.93 24.59 0.26
N TRP A 336 9.05 24.70 1.26
CA TRP A 336 7.90 23.80 1.38
C TRP A 336 6.94 23.87 0.20
N SER A 337 6.70 25.06 -0.36
CA SER A 337 5.85 25.25 -1.55
C SER A 337 6.32 24.46 -2.79
N ARG A 338 7.55 23.94 -2.77
CA ARG A 338 8.20 23.14 -3.82
C ARG A 338 8.50 21.70 -3.40
N THR A 339 8.07 21.29 -2.21
CA THR A 339 8.50 20.05 -1.56
C THR A 339 7.39 18.98 -1.56
N VAL A 340 7.80 17.73 -1.73
CA VAL A 340 6.99 16.55 -1.49
C VAL A 340 7.62 15.77 -0.34
N LEU A 341 6.86 15.48 0.72
CA LEU A 341 7.21 14.50 1.73
C LEU A 341 6.43 13.21 1.47
N LEU A 342 7.16 12.13 1.19
CA LEU A 342 6.62 10.77 1.09
C LEU A 342 6.88 10.06 2.43
N LEU A 343 5.82 9.82 3.18
CA LEU A 343 5.86 9.06 4.43
C LEU A 343 5.34 7.64 4.16
N THR A 344 6.20 6.65 4.33
CA THR A 344 5.88 5.23 4.12
C THR A 344 6.44 4.37 5.25
N TYR A 345 6.12 3.08 5.22
CA TYR A 345 6.76 2.06 6.02
C TYR A 345 7.51 1.10 5.10
N ASP A 346 8.50 0.41 5.65
CA ASP A 346 9.33 -0.58 4.97
C ASP A 346 8.58 -1.91 4.75
N GLU A 347 7.99 -2.48 5.79
CA GLU A 347 7.17 -3.68 5.75
C GLU A 347 6.11 -3.66 6.87
N ASN A 348 5.43 -4.79 7.08
CA ASN A 348 4.20 -4.86 7.87
C ASN A 348 4.38 -5.43 9.29
N ASP A 349 5.59 -5.72 9.76
CA ASP A 349 5.98 -6.50 10.96
C ASP A 349 5.51 -7.96 10.96
N GLY A 350 4.52 -8.26 10.12
CA GLY A 350 3.66 -9.40 10.29
C GLY A 350 2.25 -9.07 10.78
N PHE A 351 1.89 -7.80 10.94
CA PHE A 351 0.47 -7.41 11.06
C PHE A 351 -0.30 -7.72 9.77
N PHE A 352 -1.51 -8.23 9.96
CA PHE A 352 -2.40 -8.65 8.89
C PHE A 352 -2.78 -7.46 8.00
N ASP A 353 -2.86 -7.72 6.70
CA ASP A 353 -3.55 -6.89 5.74
C ASP A 353 -4.45 -7.79 4.89
N HIS A 354 -5.65 -7.34 4.53
CA HIS A 354 -6.63 -8.17 3.85
C HIS A 354 -6.45 -8.23 2.33
N VAL A 355 -5.71 -7.30 1.73
CA VAL A 355 -5.53 -7.27 0.28
C VAL A 355 -4.41 -8.22 -0.10
N VAL A 356 -4.78 -9.32 -0.76
CA VAL A 356 -3.80 -10.23 -1.37
C VAL A 356 -2.91 -9.41 -2.32
N PRO A 357 -1.59 -9.37 -2.09
CA PRO A 357 -0.72 -8.51 -2.87
C PRO A 357 -0.62 -9.01 -4.31
N PRO A 358 -0.38 -8.12 -5.29
CA PRO A 358 0.04 -8.52 -6.63
C PRO A 358 1.32 -9.38 -6.58
N PHE A 359 1.34 -10.51 -7.26
CA PHE A 359 2.54 -11.35 -7.38
C PHE A 359 2.66 -11.94 -8.80
N PRO A 360 3.88 -12.20 -9.30
CA PRO A 360 4.07 -12.79 -10.63
C PRO A 360 3.71 -14.29 -10.65
N PRO A 361 3.32 -14.84 -11.82
CA PRO A 361 3.20 -16.28 -11.98
C PRO A 361 4.56 -16.98 -11.87
N ALA A 362 4.64 -18.01 -11.01
CA ALA A 362 5.85 -18.81 -10.82
C ALA A 362 6.19 -19.72 -12.02
N SER A 363 5.21 -20.03 -12.86
CA SER A 363 5.37 -20.76 -14.11
C SER A 363 4.13 -20.57 -14.99
N ALA A 364 4.22 -20.92 -16.27
CA ALA A 364 3.07 -20.87 -17.20
C ALA A 364 1.88 -21.73 -16.76
N ALA A 365 2.10 -22.77 -15.93
CA ALA A 365 1.02 -23.59 -15.36
C ALA A 365 0.35 -22.94 -14.14
N ARG A 366 0.97 -21.90 -13.56
CA ARG A 366 0.50 -21.15 -12.39
C ARG A 366 0.06 -19.74 -12.77
N GLY A 367 -0.34 -19.53 -14.03
CA GLY A 367 -0.74 -18.23 -14.57
C GLY A 367 0.22 -17.71 -15.62
N LEU A 368 -0.08 -16.54 -16.19
CA LEU A 368 0.67 -15.97 -17.30
C LEU A 368 0.93 -14.48 -17.11
N SER A 369 2.01 -13.97 -17.71
CA SER A 369 2.38 -12.56 -17.68
C SER A 369 2.75 -12.11 -19.09
N THR A 370 2.32 -10.92 -19.50
CA THR A 370 2.88 -10.27 -20.69
C THR A 370 4.23 -9.60 -20.40
N ALA A 371 4.45 -9.18 -19.15
CA ALA A 371 5.73 -8.62 -18.70
C ALA A 371 6.73 -9.71 -18.31
N ASP A 372 8.02 -9.43 -18.45
CA ASP A 372 9.09 -10.30 -17.97
C ASP A 372 9.11 -10.35 -16.43
N VAL A 373 8.97 -11.56 -15.89
CA VAL A 373 8.91 -11.86 -14.45
C VAL A 373 10.19 -12.52 -13.92
N THR A 374 11.23 -12.74 -14.74
CA THR A 374 12.42 -13.50 -14.33
C THR A 374 13.11 -12.87 -13.12
N LYS A 375 13.15 -11.54 -13.03
CA LYS A 375 13.73 -10.82 -11.88
C LYS A 375 12.78 -10.67 -10.69
N GLU A 376 11.59 -11.28 -10.75
CA GLU A 376 10.59 -11.27 -9.67
C GLU A 376 10.44 -12.62 -8.98
N LEU A 377 11.20 -13.63 -9.39
CA LEU A 377 11.15 -14.98 -8.85
C LEU A 377 12.52 -15.39 -8.29
N TYR A 378 12.52 -15.87 -7.06
CA TYR A 378 13.68 -16.49 -6.44
C TYR A 378 13.64 -18.01 -6.61
N GLY A 379 14.73 -18.59 -7.10
CA GLY A 379 14.84 -20.02 -7.41
C GLY A 379 15.02 -20.95 -6.20
N GLY A 380 15.20 -20.40 -5.00
CA GLY A 380 15.47 -21.16 -3.78
C GLY A 380 16.95 -21.44 -3.52
N SER A 381 17.27 -21.72 -2.27
CA SER A 381 18.57 -22.20 -1.80
C SER A 381 18.39 -23.08 -0.56
N ALA A 382 19.49 -23.52 0.07
CA ALA A 382 19.43 -24.30 1.30
C ALA A 382 18.82 -23.53 2.48
N GLY A 383 18.94 -22.19 2.52
CA GLY A 383 18.43 -21.34 3.59
C GLY A 383 17.09 -20.68 3.31
N TYR A 384 16.72 -20.51 2.03
CA TYR A 384 15.52 -19.80 1.61
C TYR A 384 14.73 -20.61 0.59
N ALA A 385 13.44 -20.81 0.86
CA ALA A 385 12.54 -21.49 -0.08
C ALA A 385 12.33 -20.65 -1.36
N ALA A 386 12.11 -21.33 -2.49
CA ALA A 386 11.75 -20.68 -3.74
C ALA A 386 10.40 -19.94 -3.61
N GLY A 387 10.27 -18.80 -4.28
CA GLY A 387 9.06 -17.99 -4.20
C GLY A 387 9.20 -16.65 -4.95
N PRO A 388 8.08 -15.93 -5.15
CA PRO A 388 8.15 -14.56 -5.66
C PRO A 388 8.82 -13.65 -4.65
N TYR A 389 9.59 -12.64 -5.10
CA TYR A 389 10.11 -11.64 -4.17
C TYR A 389 8.96 -10.82 -3.56
N GLY A 390 7.96 -10.44 -4.37
CA GLY A 390 6.84 -9.63 -3.91
C GLY A 390 5.74 -9.51 -4.97
N LEU A 391 4.83 -8.56 -4.82
CA LEU A 391 4.76 -7.57 -3.74
C LEU A 391 4.38 -8.22 -2.39
N GLY A 392 4.67 -7.53 -1.29
CA GLY A 392 4.27 -7.92 0.06
C GLY A 392 2.96 -7.26 0.51
N PRO A 393 2.54 -7.49 1.77
CA PRO A 393 1.34 -6.86 2.34
C PRO A 393 1.32 -5.33 2.17
N ARG A 394 0.13 -4.73 2.18
CA ARG A 394 0.05 -3.26 2.10
C ARG A 394 0.67 -2.63 3.34
N VAL A 395 1.37 -1.53 3.12
CA VAL A 395 1.92 -0.66 4.15
C VAL A 395 1.42 0.76 3.93
N PRO A 396 1.32 1.60 4.97
CA PRO A 396 0.88 2.97 4.78
C PRO A 396 1.78 3.76 3.84
N MET A 397 1.17 4.57 2.98
CA MET A 397 1.83 5.63 2.21
C MET A 397 0.97 6.90 2.29
N LEU A 398 1.54 7.95 2.87
CA LEU A 398 0.97 9.29 2.94
C LEU A 398 1.81 10.22 2.07
N VAL A 399 1.18 10.83 1.08
CA VAL A 399 1.82 11.82 0.20
C VAL A 399 1.51 13.18 0.76
N ILE A 400 2.45 13.82 1.44
CA ILE A 400 2.28 15.08 2.18
C ILE A 400 2.95 16.22 1.40
N SER A 401 2.16 17.10 0.81
CA SER A 401 2.65 18.14 -0.09
C SER A 401 1.54 19.17 -0.36
N PRO A 402 1.88 20.41 -0.74
CA PRO A 402 0.88 21.37 -1.22
C PRO A 402 0.02 20.85 -2.40
N TRP A 403 0.51 19.89 -3.19
CA TRP A 403 -0.22 19.30 -4.32
C TRP A 403 -1.09 18.08 -3.95
N SER A 404 -1.05 17.62 -2.70
CA SER A 404 -1.78 16.41 -2.26
C SER A 404 -2.85 16.70 -1.21
N THR A 405 -3.07 17.97 -0.88
CA THR A 405 -4.04 18.40 0.12
C THR A 405 -5.50 18.06 -0.25
N GLY A 406 -6.36 18.00 0.76
CA GLY A 406 -7.80 17.77 0.66
C GLY A 406 -8.25 16.35 1.01
N GLY A 407 -7.40 15.56 1.68
CA GLY A 407 -7.78 14.26 2.22
C GLY A 407 -8.19 13.25 1.16
N TRP A 408 -7.42 13.12 0.07
CA TRP A 408 -7.77 12.22 -1.03
C TRP A 408 -7.36 10.78 -0.74
N VAL A 409 -8.00 9.81 -1.40
CA VAL A 409 -7.48 8.43 -1.52
C VAL A 409 -6.95 8.19 -2.93
N CYS A 410 -5.83 7.48 -3.04
CA CYS A 410 -5.31 6.96 -4.30
C CYS A 410 -5.21 5.43 -4.24
N SER A 411 -5.96 4.76 -5.12
CA SER A 411 -6.06 3.29 -5.16
C SER A 411 -5.33 2.67 -6.37
N GLN A 412 -4.34 3.38 -6.92
CA GLN A 412 -3.40 2.78 -7.87
C GLN A 412 -2.41 1.90 -7.11
N THR A 413 -2.10 0.72 -7.65
CA THR A 413 -1.08 -0.18 -7.12
C THR A 413 0.29 0.49 -7.15
N PHE A 414 0.96 0.49 -6.00
CA PHE A 414 2.31 1.02 -5.80
C PHE A 414 3.15 0.09 -4.93
N ASP A 415 4.47 0.24 -4.98
CA ASP A 415 5.42 -0.33 -4.02
C ASP A 415 6.60 0.64 -3.78
N HIS A 416 7.66 0.25 -3.06
CA HIS A 416 8.81 1.14 -2.85
C HIS A 416 9.53 1.56 -4.14
N THR A 417 9.42 0.79 -5.23
CA THR A 417 9.94 1.24 -6.51
C THR A 417 9.14 2.38 -7.10
N SER A 418 7.90 2.60 -6.66
CA SER A 418 7.12 3.79 -7.04
C SER A 418 7.76 5.09 -6.55
N ILE A 419 8.51 5.08 -5.44
CA ILE A 419 9.35 6.22 -5.00
C ILE A 419 10.46 6.49 -6.02
N VAL A 420 11.17 5.44 -6.43
CA VAL A 420 12.22 5.53 -7.46
C VAL A 420 11.63 6.07 -8.77
N GLN A 421 10.50 5.53 -9.22
CA GLN A 421 9.85 5.93 -10.47
C GLN A 421 9.31 7.38 -10.42
N PHE A 422 8.86 7.87 -9.26
CA PHE A 422 8.49 9.29 -9.09
C PHE A 422 9.70 10.21 -9.30
N ILE A 423 10.83 9.89 -8.66
CA ILE A 423 12.09 10.64 -8.77
C ILE A 423 12.64 10.57 -10.20
N GLU A 424 12.58 9.40 -10.84
CA GLU A 424 12.92 9.22 -12.27
C GLU A 424 12.15 10.18 -13.16
N LYS A 425 10.82 10.17 -13.03
CA LYS A 425 9.93 10.99 -13.84
C LYS A 425 10.13 12.48 -13.58
N ARG A 426 10.44 12.84 -12.33
CA ARG A 426 10.68 14.23 -11.96
C ARG A 426 11.99 14.78 -12.52
N PHE A 427 13.09 14.03 -12.39
CA PHE A 427 14.43 14.54 -12.69
C PHE A 427 15.02 14.01 -14.01
N GLY A 428 14.26 13.23 -14.78
CA GLY A 428 14.70 12.72 -16.08
C GLY A 428 15.81 11.68 -15.97
N VAL A 429 15.83 10.92 -14.88
CA VAL A 429 16.79 9.84 -14.62
C VAL A 429 16.11 8.48 -14.78
N ARG A 430 16.88 7.42 -15.02
CA ARG A 430 16.34 6.05 -15.13
C ARG A 430 17.18 5.08 -14.32
N ASN A 431 16.54 4.40 -13.37
CA ASN A 431 17.11 3.29 -12.64
C ASN A 431 16.85 1.98 -13.41
N PRO A 432 17.91 1.29 -13.89
CA PRO A 432 17.77 0.05 -14.66
C PRO A 432 17.38 -1.16 -13.80
N ASN A 433 17.44 -1.04 -12.47
CA ASN A 433 17.17 -2.15 -11.56
C ASN A 433 15.68 -2.41 -11.35
N VAL A 434 14.81 -1.39 -11.53
CA VAL A 434 13.36 -1.57 -11.46
C VAL A 434 12.92 -2.46 -12.63
N SER A 435 12.42 -3.65 -12.29
CA SER A 435 12.13 -4.70 -13.27
C SER A 435 11.03 -4.32 -14.28
N PRO A 436 10.98 -4.99 -15.44
CA PRO A 436 9.87 -4.83 -16.38
C PRO A 436 8.51 -5.09 -15.74
N TRP A 437 8.37 -6.11 -14.90
CA TRP A 437 7.11 -6.43 -14.22
C TRP A 437 6.66 -5.34 -13.25
N ARG A 438 7.56 -4.80 -12.41
CA ARG A 438 7.22 -3.70 -11.50
C ARG A 438 6.80 -2.44 -12.26
N ARG A 439 7.48 -2.10 -13.36
CA ARG A 439 7.08 -0.96 -14.21
C ARG A 439 5.72 -1.15 -14.88
N ALA A 440 5.30 -2.39 -15.10
CA ALA A 440 3.99 -2.69 -15.67
C ALA A 440 2.86 -2.56 -14.63
N VAL A 441 3.11 -2.98 -13.39
CA VAL A 441 2.07 -3.14 -12.35
C VAL A 441 2.05 -1.99 -11.35
N CYS A 442 3.20 -1.48 -10.95
CA CYS A 442 3.34 -0.43 -9.93
C CYS A 442 3.45 0.95 -10.60
N GLY A 443 2.58 1.88 -10.20
CA GLY A 443 2.60 3.25 -10.69
C GLY A 443 3.80 4.05 -10.19
N ASP A 444 3.92 5.30 -10.66
CA ASP A 444 5.04 6.21 -10.37
C ASP A 444 4.69 7.29 -9.32
N LEU A 445 3.67 7.04 -8.48
CA LEU A 445 3.04 7.96 -7.51
C LEU A 445 2.41 9.24 -8.08
N THR A 446 2.52 9.55 -9.38
CA THR A 446 2.02 10.85 -9.89
C THR A 446 0.50 11.01 -9.79
N SER A 447 -0.26 9.90 -9.79
CA SER A 447 -1.72 9.93 -9.58
C SER A 447 -2.13 10.29 -8.15
N ALA A 448 -1.20 10.30 -7.18
CA ALA A 448 -1.48 10.73 -5.81
C ALA A 448 -1.57 12.26 -5.64
N PHE A 449 -1.26 13.03 -6.70
CA PHE A 449 -1.17 14.49 -6.69
C PHE A 449 -2.25 15.15 -7.56
N ASP A 450 -2.47 16.44 -7.35
CA ASP A 450 -3.09 17.34 -8.32
C ASP A 450 -2.22 18.60 -8.47
N PHE A 451 -1.40 18.59 -9.51
CA PHE A 451 -0.47 19.68 -9.82
C PHE A 451 -1.16 20.94 -10.37
N SER A 452 -2.45 20.87 -10.70
CA SER A 452 -3.20 21.99 -11.27
C SER A 452 -3.81 22.95 -10.23
N ARG A 453 -3.73 22.62 -8.92
CA ARG A 453 -4.41 23.37 -7.86
C ARG A 453 -3.67 24.60 -7.38
N GLY A 454 -4.45 25.65 -7.09
CA GLY A 454 -3.97 26.91 -6.54
C GLY A 454 -4.19 27.13 -5.03
N ASN A 455 -5.01 26.32 -4.33
CA ASN A 455 -5.10 26.24 -2.86
C ASN A 455 -6.20 25.22 -2.43
N THR A 456 -6.07 24.56 -1.27
CA THR A 456 -7.23 23.94 -0.58
C THR A 456 -7.15 24.21 0.91
N ALA A 457 -8.28 24.53 1.54
CA ALA A 457 -8.36 24.75 2.99
C ALA A 457 -7.89 23.51 3.78
N ALA A 458 -7.14 23.75 4.86
CA ALA A 458 -6.75 22.71 5.81
C ALA A 458 -8.00 22.13 6.53
N PRO A 459 -8.09 20.80 6.74
CA PRO A 459 -9.14 20.23 7.59
C PRO A 459 -8.92 20.60 9.06
N GLY A 460 -9.98 20.52 9.87
CA GLY A 460 -9.85 20.57 11.33
C GLY A 460 -9.10 19.34 11.85
N LEU A 461 -8.16 19.55 12.78
CA LEU A 461 -7.27 18.51 13.29
C LEU A 461 -7.64 18.11 14.73
N PRO A 462 -7.47 16.83 15.12
CA PRO A 462 -7.76 16.37 16.47
C PRO A 462 -6.69 16.82 17.49
N ASP A 463 -7.08 16.74 18.76
CA ASP A 463 -6.24 17.02 19.93
C ASP A 463 -5.18 15.91 20.15
N THR A 464 -3.92 16.30 20.37
CA THR A 464 -2.75 15.42 20.58
C THR A 464 -2.16 15.50 22.00
N ASN A 465 -2.97 15.93 22.98
CA ASN A 465 -2.64 16.32 24.36
C ASN A 465 -1.81 15.36 25.28
N GLY A 466 -1.19 14.28 24.77
CA GLY A 466 -0.50 13.31 25.61
C GLY A 466 0.71 12.56 25.03
N TYR A 467 1.31 13.00 23.91
CA TYR A 467 2.31 12.19 23.17
C TYR A 467 3.78 12.45 23.53
N ARG A 468 4.07 13.27 24.56
CA ARG A 468 5.44 13.41 25.05
C ARG A 468 5.84 12.20 25.91
N PRO A 469 6.98 11.54 25.66
CA PRO A 469 7.52 10.50 26.53
C PRO A 469 7.57 10.99 27.99
N PRO A 470 6.90 10.32 28.94
CA PRO A 470 7.03 10.68 30.35
C PRO A 470 8.38 10.23 30.93
N ASP A 471 9.05 9.27 30.30
CA ASP A 471 10.30 8.64 30.73
C ASP A 471 10.98 7.86 29.59
N HIS A 472 12.32 7.82 29.59
CA HIS A 472 13.12 7.00 28.65
C HIS A 472 13.10 5.51 29.06
N SER A 473 11.93 4.96 29.38
CA SER A 473 11.78 3.59 29.85
C SER A 473 11.05 2.74 28.80
N ASN A 474 11.53 1.52 28.59
CA ASN A 474 10.85 0.47 27.83
C ASN A 474 10.39 -0.60 28.84
N PRO A 475 9.11 -0.61 29.25
CA PRO A 475 8.61 -1.54 30.26
C PRO A 475 8.39 -2.98 29.74
N GLY A 476 8.70 -3.25 28.46
CA GLY A 476 8.53 -4.55 27.81
C GLY A 476 7.29 -4.63 26.91
N ASN A 477 7.22 -5.69 26.08
CA ASN A 477 6.23 -5.81 25.02
C ASN A 477 4.81 -6.09 25.54
N TYR A 478 3.84 -5.32 25.06
CA TYR A 478 2.41 -5.59 25.15
C TYR A 478 2.02 -6.64 24.11
N VAL A 479 1.41 -7.74 24.57
CA VAL A 479 0.90 -8.83 23.72
C VAL A 479 -0.61 -8.70 23.58
N PRO A 480 -1.13 -8.28 22.41
CA PRO A 480 -2.56 -8.21 22.14
C PRO A 480 -3.28 -9.54 22.36
N LYS A 481 -4.44 -9.49 23.03
CA LYS A 481 -5.32 -10.65 23.21
C LYS A 481 -6.60 -10.46 22.40
N PRO A 482 -6.97 -11.40 21.52
CA PRO A 482 -8.24 -11.32 20.81
C PRO A 482 -9.43 -11.47 21.78
N PRO A 483 -10.57 -10.85 21.48
CA PRO A 483 -11.81 -11.07 22.24
C PRO A 483 -12.28 -12.52 22.09
N ALA A 484 -12.99 -13.04 23.10
CA ALA A 484 -13.53 -14.40 23.08
C ALA A 484 -14.54 -14.63 21.94
N ALA A 485 -15.27 -13.58 21.54
CA ALA A 485 -16.13 -13.57 20.36
C ALA A 485 -15.72 -12.38 19.47
N GLY A 486 -15.17 -12.67 18.29
CA GLY A 486 -14.80 -11.67 17.31
C GLY A 486 -16.01 -11.18 16.51
N THR A 487 -15.97 -9.92 16.09
CA THR A 487 -16.86 -9.36 15.08
C THR A 487 -16.02 -8.62 14.05
N LEU A 488 -16.40 -8.71 12.77
CA LEU A 488 -15.67 -8.00 11.73
C LEU A 488 -15.71 -6.48 12.04
N PRO A 489 -14.57 -5.78 12.06
CA PRO A 489 -14.57 -4.35 12.28
C PRO A 489 -15.34 -3.63 11.19
N LYS A 490 -15.85 -2.46 11.54
CA LYS A 490 -16.51 -1.55 10.61
C LYS A 490 -15.62 -0.32 10.39
N GLN A 491 -15.74 0.29 9.21
CA GLN A 491 -15.04 1.55 8.91
C GLN A 491 -15.82 2.76 9.42
N GLU A 492 -15.11 3.86 9.67
CA GLU A 492 -15.70 5.18 9.88
C GLU A 492 -16.70 5.52 8.77
N ARG A 493 -17.83 6.13 9.14
CA ARG A 493 -18.89 6.47 8.20
C ARG A 493 -18.43 7.48 7.14
N GLY A 494 -18.85 7.23 5.90
CA GLY A 494 -18.73 8.16 4.78
C GLY A 494 -17.74 7.73 3.70
N THR A 495 -17.76 8.47 2.60
CA THR A 495 -16.81 8.30 1.48
C THR A 495 -15.72 9.37 1.54
N ARG A 496 -14.72 9.20 0.68
CA ARG A 496 -13.58 10.11 0.52
C ARG A 496 -13.45 10.49 -0.94
N SER A 497 -12.94 11.69 -1.24
CA SER A 497 -12.58 12.06 -2.60
C SER A 497 -11.46 11.14 -3.12
N ALA A 498 -11.63 10.58 -4.32
CA ALA A 498 -10.71 9.60 -4.90
C ALA A 498 -9.98 10.17 -6.13
N ARG A 499 -8.67 9.94 -6.21
CA ARG A 499 -7.84 10.36 -7.35
C ARG A 499 -8.25 9.62 -8.63
N ALA A 500 -8.10 10.28 -9.76
CA ALA A 500 -8.29 9.63 -11.06
C ALA A 500 -7.19 8.58 -11.27
N LEU A 501 -7.57 7.38 -11.71
CA LEU A 501 -6.61 6.29 -11.91
C LEU A 501 -6.47 5.96 -13.41
N PRO A 502 -5.32 5.43 -13.85
CA PRO A 502 -5.03 5.14 -15.25
C PRO A 502 -5.59 3.78 -15.76
N TYR A 503 -6.53 3.17 -15.03
CA TYR A 503 -7.04 1.84 -15.34
C TYR A 503 -8.18 1.85 -16.35
N ASP A 504 -8.14 0.92 -17.30
CA ASP A 504 -9.30 0.49 -18.09
C ASP A 504 -9.15 -1.02 -18.28
N LEU A 505 -9.98 -1.79 -17.58
CA LEU A 505 -9.78 -3.22 -17.37
C LEU A 505 -10.96 -4.02 -17.88
N ALA A 506 -10.65 -5.12 -18.57
CA ALA A 506 -11.65 -6.09 -19.00
C ALA A 506 -11.14 -7.51 -18.75
N VAL A 507 -12.05 -8.37 -18.29
CA VAL A 507 -11.83 -9.81 -18.26
C VAL A 507 -13.08 -10.48 -18.77
N ASP A 508 -12.93 -11.25 -19.84
CA ASP A 508 -13.97 -12.13 -20.36
C ASP A 508 -13.62 -13.58 -20.07
N THR A 509 -14.65 -14.40 -19.97
CA THR A 509 -14.50 -15.83 -19.84
C THR A 509 -15.41 -16.55 -20.81
N LYS A 510 -14.98 -17.73 -21.26
CA LYS A 510 -15.77 -18.55 -22.18
C LYS A 510 -15.56 -20.03 -21.89
N ALA A 511 -16.63 -20.74 -21.55
CA ALA A 511 -16.62 -22.19 -21.49
C ALA A 511 -16.72 -22.77 -22.91
N VAL A 512 -15.65 -23.41 -23.41
CA VAL A 512 -15.59 -24.00 -24.76
C VAL A 512 -14.83 -25.32 -24.72
N GLY A 513 -15.40 -26.37 -25.29
CA GLY A 513 -14.69 -27.64 -25.50
C GLY A 513 -14.18 -28.28 -24.20
N GLY A 514 -14.95 -28.19 -23.12
CA GLY A 514 -14.55 -28.70 -21.80
C GLY A 514 -13.46 -27.87 -21.12
N ARG A 515 -13.20 -26.66 -21.61
CA ARG A 515 -12.21 -25.72 -21.06
C ARG A 515 -12.86 -24.41 -20.67
N MET A 516 -12.31 -23.74 -19.68
CA MET A 516 -12.59 -22.33 -19.41
C MET A 516 -11.46 -21.50 -19.99
N GLN A 517 -11.79 -20.63 -20.94
CA GLN A 517 -10.90 -19.61 -21.46
C GLN A 517 -11.10 -18.31 -20.68
N PHE A 518 -10.01 -17.62 -20.36
CA PHE A 518 -9.98 -16.29 -19.78
C PHE A 518 -9.24 -15.37 -20.75
N THR A 519 -9.78 -14.19 -21.00
CA THR A 519 -9.10 -13.12 -21.75
C THR A 519 -9.03 -11.89 -20.87
N PHE A 520 -7.84 -11.57 -20.39
CA PHE A 520 -7.52 -10.42 -19.57
C PHE A 520 -7.05 -9.27 -20.46
N ALA A 521 -7.43 -8.04 -20.15
CA ALA A 521 -6.98 -6.86 -20.85
C ALA A 521 -6.78 -5.67 -19.88
N ALA A 522 -5.69 -4.94 -20.11
CA ALA A 522 -5.41 -3.65 -19.49
C ALA A 522 -5.31 -2.62 -20.62
N LEU A 523 -6.44 -2.03 -20.99
CA LEU A 523 -6.59 -1.14 -22.14
C LEU A 523 -6.17 0.30 -21.84
N GLY A 524 -6.04 0.62 -20.54
CA GLY A 524 -5.62 1.94 -20.05
C GLY A 524 -4.12 2.17 -20.10
N ALA A 525 -3.68 3.25 -19.45
CA ALA A 525 -2.28 3.64 -19.38
C ALA A 525 -1.48 2.89 -18.29
N ALA A 526 -2.16 2.13 -17.42
CA ALA A 526 -1.53 1.23 -16.46
C ALA A 526 -1.83 -0.24 -16.78
N GLY A 527 -0.86 -1.09 -16.49
CA GLY A 527 -1.05 -2.53 -16.46
C GLY A 527 -1.77 -2.95 -15.19
N ALA A 528 -2.10 -4.23 -15.10
CA ALA A 528 -2.76 -4.79 -13.94
C ALA A 528 -2.26 -6.20 -13.63
N ALA A 529 -2.21 -6.50 -12.34
CA ALA A 529 -2.18 -7.86 -11.84
C ALA A 529 -3.61 -8.32 -11.54
N PHE A 530 -3.94 -9.54 -11.96
CA PHE A 530 -5.20 -10.19 -11.65
C PHE A 530 -4.97 -11.44 -10.82
N HIS A 531 -5.85 -11.69 -9.86
CA HIS A 531 -5.79 -12.87 -8.99
C HIS A 531 -7.03 -13.72 -9.22
N VAL A 532 -6.85 -14.94 -9.73
CA VAL A 532 -7.97 -15.85 -10.01
C VAL A 532 -8.09 -16.91 -8.92
N THR A 533 -9.27 -16.99 -8.31
CA THR A 533 -9.65 -18.05 -7.37
C THR A 533 -10.80 -18.89 -7.92
N SER A 534 -11.03 -20.05 -7.32
CA SER A 534 -12.15 -20.91 -7.65
C SER A 534 -12.76 -21.54 -6.41
N ALA A 535 -14.08 -21.62 -6.37
CA ALA A 535 -14.81 -22.41 -5.37
C ALA A 535 -14.93 -23.89 -5.79
N THR A 536 -14.53 -24.23 -7.01
CA THR A 536 -14.64 -25.58 -7.59
C THR A 536 -13.29 -26.25 -7.86
N ARG A 537 -12.18 -25.55 -7.63
CA ARG A 537 -10.81 -26.04 -7.84
C ARG A 537 -9.93 -25.68 -6.65
N THR A 538 -9.04 -26.59 -6.30
CA THR A 538 -8.11 -26.46 -5.18
C THR A 538 -6.65 -26.28 -5.61
N ASP A 539 -6.37 -26.35 -6.90
CA ASP A 539 -5.04 -26.20 -7.49
C ASP A 539 -4.70 -24.74 -7.84
N GLY A 540 -5.54 -23.79 -7.43
CA GLY A 540 -5.27 -22.35 -7.53
C GLY A 540 -4.53 -21.79 -6.30
N PRO A 541 -4.50 -20.47 -6.12
CA PRO A 541 -4.94 -19.45 -7.06
C PRO A 541 -3.93 -19.23 -8.20
N TRP A 542 -4.34 -18.47 -9.22
CA TRP A 542 -3.54 -18.17 -10.41
C TRP A 542 -3.37 -16.65 -10.59
N PRO A 543 -2.16 -16.11 -10.45
CA PRO A 543 -1.85 -14.73 -10.82
C PRO A 543 -1.73 -14.53 -12.33
N TYR A 544 -2.19 -13.39 -12.82
CA TYR A 544 -1.97 -12.93 -14.19
C TYR A 544 -1.43 -11.51 -14.19
N THR A 545 -0.59 -11.18 -15.17
CA THR A 545 -0.14 -9.80 -15.37
C THR A 545 -0.30 -9.39 -16.82
N VAL A 546 -0.89 -8.21 -17.03
CA VAL A 546 -1.09 -7.62 -18.35
C VAL A 546 -0.51 -6.21 -18.33
N GLU A 547 0.46 -5.95 -19.19
CA GLU A 547 1.02 -4.60 -19.41
C GLU A 547 -0.02 -3.64 -19.99
N PRO A 548 0.19 -2.32 -19.84
CA PRO A 548 -0.67 -1.31 -20.46
C PRO A 548 -0.84 -1.53 -21.98
N GLY A 549 -2.06 -1.38 -22.47
CA GLY A 549 -2.44 -1.54 -23.86
C GLY A 549 -2.41 -2.98 -24.39
N LYS A 550 -2.22 -4.00 -23.54
CA LYS A 550 -2.13 -5.40 -23.96
C LYS A 550 -3.33 -6.24 -23.51
N SER A 551 -3.41 -7.43 -24.08
CA SER A 551 -4.33 -8.50 -23.67
C SER A 551 -3.59 -9.83 -23.56
N LEU A 552 -4.11 -10.71 -22.72
CA LEU A 552 -3.55 -12.03 -22.46
C LEU A 552 -4.69 -13.05 -22.40
N THR A 553 -4.55 -14.18 -23.09
CA THR A 553 -5.54 -15.25 -23.06
C THR A 553 -4.93 -16.53 -22.50
N ASP A 554 -5.62 -17.14 -21.55
CA ASP A 554 -5.29 -18.47 -21.03
C ASP A 554 -6.53 -19.39 -21.10
N SER A 555 -6.31 -20.70 -21.07
CA SER A 555 -7.38 -21.68 -21.11
C SER A 555 -7.03 -22.89 -20.26
N TRP A 556 -7.94 -23.29 -19.37
CA TRP A 556 -7.76 -24.45 -18.49
C TRP A 556 -8.84 -25.50 -18.72
N ALA A 557 -8.54 -26.75 -18.40
CA ALA A 557 -9.57 -27.79 -18.35
C ALA A 557 -10.59 -27.51 -17.24
N LEU A 558 -11.87 -27.69 -17.51
CA LEU A 558 -12.92 -27.68 -16.51
C LEU A 558 -12.94 -29.03 -15.78
N PRO A 559 -12.80 -29.07 -14.44
CA PRO A 559 -12.64 -30.32 -13.69
C PRO A 559 -13.94 -31.13 -13.56
N GLY A 560 -15.08 -30.62 -14.05
CA GLY A 560 -16.37 -31.28 -13.92
C GLY A 560 -17.49 -30.59 -14.70
N SER A 561 -18.73 -30.89 -14.30
CA SER A 561 -19.95 -30.35 -14.91
C SER A 561 -20.31 -28.94 -14.45
N ARG A 562 -19.65 -28.40 -13.41
CA ARG A 562 -19.85 -27.05 -12.88
C ARG A 562 -18.51 -26.33 -12.73
N TYR A 563 -18.58 -25.00 -12.78
CA TYR A 563 -17.46 -24.11 -12.50
C TYR A 563 -17.92 -22.91 -11.67
N ASP A 564 -17.00 -22.37 -10.88
CA ASP A 564 -17.14 -21.08 -10.19
C ASP A 564 -15.76 -20.45 -10.05
N PHE A 565 -15.53 -19.36 -10.77
CA PHE A 565 -14.27 -18.62 -10.79
C PHE A 565 -14.51 -17.16 -10.42
N SER A 566 -13.59 -16.59 -9.66
CA SER A 566 -13.56 -15.16 -9.37
C SER A 566 -12.21 -14.58 -9.77
N VAL A 567 -12.22 -13.46 -10.47
CA VAL A 567 -11.04 -12.71 -10.91
C VAL A 567 -11.05 -11.36 -10.22
N TYR A 568 -10.08 -11.15 -9.34
CA TYR A 568 -9.86 -9.89 -8.63
C TYR A 568 -8.80 -9.07 -9.37
N GLY A 569 -8.94 -7.75 -9.37
CA GLY A 569 -7.97 -6.79 -9.91
C GLY A 569 -7.88 -5.53 -9.05
N PRO A 570 -7.10 -4.53 -9.48
CA PRO A 570 -6.92 -3.29 -8.72
C PRO A 570 -8.22 -2.45 -8.70
N ASN A 571 -8.27 -1.47 -7.80
CA ASN A 571 -9.38 -0.53 -7.61
C ASN A 571 -10.77 -1.20 -7.56
N GLY A 572 -10.88 -2.29 -6.78
CA GLY A 572 -12.15 -2.99 -6.56
C GLY A 572 -12.68 -3.81 -7.74
N PHE A 573 -11.90 -3.97 -8.82
CA PHE A 573 -12.27 -4.77 -9.98
C PHE A 573 -12.55 -6.24 -9.60
N LEU A 574 -13.73 -6.73 -9.95
CA LEU A 574 -14.13 -8.13 -9.75
C LEU A 574 -14.93 -8.64 -10.95
N ARG A 575 -14.62 -9.87 -11.38
CA ARG A 575 -15.47 -10.67 -12.26
C ARG A 575 -15.71 -12.03 -11.61
N ARG A 576 -16.97 -12.40 -11.35
CA ARG A 576 -17.33 -13.77 -10.95
C ARG A 576 -18.12 -14.47 -12.05
N GLN A 577 -17.79 -15.74 -12.25
CA GLN A 577 -18.36 -16.60 -13.26
C GLN A 577 -18.67 -17.97 -12.71
N ALA A 578 -19.96 -18.26 -12.57
CA ALA A 578 -20.43 -19.59 -12.22
C ALA A 578 -21.42 -20.12 -13.28
N GLY A 579 -21.41 -21.43 -13.46
CA GLY A 579 -22.24 -22.09 -14.47
C GLY A 579 -21.97 -23.57 -14.59
N THR A 580 -22.60 -24.18 -15.60
CA THR A 580 -22.35 -25.57 -15.98
C THR A 580 -21.44 -25.65 -17.21
N ASN A 581 -20.68 -26.74 -17.30
CA ASN A 581 -19.90 -27.13 -18.47
C ASN A 581 -20.82 -27.76 -19.54
N SER A 582 -21.83 -27.00 -19.95
CA SER A 582 -22.73 -27.35 -21.05
C SER A 582 -22.33 -26.61 -22.33
N ALA A 583 -22.75 -27.12 -23.50
CA ALA A 583 -22.54 -26.40 -24.76
C ALA A 583 -23.33 -25.09 -24.79
N VAL A 584 -22.83 -24.13 -25.58
CA VAL A 584 -23.43 -22.84 -26.01
C VAL A 584 -24.67 -22.41 -25.20
N GLY A 585 -24.44 -21.55 -24.21
CA GLY A 585 -25.48 -21.06 -23.30
C GLY A 585 -25.65 -19.54 -23.33
N PRO A 586 -26.48 -19.00 -22.42
CA PRO A 586 -26.50 -17.57 -22.16
C PRO A 586 -25.10 -17.08 -21.76
N GLU A 587 -24.79 -15.82 -22.07
CA GLU A 587 -23.55 -15.17 -21.66
C GLU A 587 -23.81 -13.67 -21.44
N VAL A 588 -23.05 -13.06 -20.54
CA VAL A 588 -23.03 -11.61 -20.35
C VAL A 588 -21.59 -11.13 -20.31
N THR A 589 -21.26 -10.11 -21.08
CA THR A 589 -19.96 -9.43 -20.99
C THR A 589 -20.15 -7.98 -20.55
N ALA A 590 -19.12 -7.42 -19.91
CA ALA A 590 -19.12 -6.04 -19.43
C ALA A 590 -17.98 -5.24 -20.05
N ARG A 591 -18.26 -4.02 -20.50
CA ARG A 591 -17.27 -3.06 -20.99
C ARG A 591 -17.45 -1.70 -20.35
N HIS A 592 -16.33 -1.07 -20.02
CA HIS A 592 -16.32 0.32 -19.61
C HIS A 592 -16.62 1.21 -20.83
N ASP A 593 -17.44 2.23 -20.61
CA ASP A 593 -17.59 3.38 -21.49
C ASP A 593 -17.03 4.58 -20.73
N ASN A 594 -15.71 4.75 -20.81
CA ASN A 594 -14.95 5.77 -20.08
C ASN A 594 -15.41 7.18 -20.44
N SER A 595 -15.92 7.40 -21.66
CA SER A 595 -16.40 8.71 -22.10
C SER A 595 -17.64 9.17 -21.33
N ALA A 596 -18.49 8.21 -20.95
CA ALA A 596 -19.73 8.46 -20.23
C ALA A 596 -19.68 8.01 -18.75
N GLY A 597 -18.57 7.44 -18.29
CA GLY A 597 -18.39 7.00 -16.91
C GLY A 597 -19.35 5.88 -16.49
N GLN A 598 -19.68 4.97 -17.41
CA GLN A 598 -20.70 3.93 -17.22
C GLN A 598 -20.22 2.57 -17.71
N VAL A 599 -20.95 1.50 -17.35
CA VAL A 599 -20.73 0.15 -17.89
C VAL A 599 -21.82 -0.22 -18.89
N ALA A 600 -21.41 -0.84 -19.99
CA ALA A 600 -22.30 -1.50 -20.93
C ALA A 600 -22.26 -3.01 -20.70
N LEU A 601 -23.43 -3.62 -20.49
CA LEU A 601 -23.60 -5.06 -20.43
C LEU A 601 -24.17 -5.57 -21.76
N THR A 602 -23.55 -6.60 -22.32
CA THR A 602 -24.04 -7.29 -23.53
C THR A 602 -24.58 -8.66 -23.12
N PHE A 603 -25.89 -8.83 -23.21
CA PHE A 603 -26.59 -10.07 -22.91
C PHE A 603 -26.74 -10.87 -24.21
N THR A 604 -26.15 -12.06 -24.25
CA THR A 604 -26.10 -12.90 -25.45
C THR A 604 -26.81 -14.21 -25.18
N ASN A 605 -27.70 -14.61 -26.08
CA ASN A 605 -28.33 -15.92 -26.05
C ASN A 605 -27.95 -16.69 -27.32
N ALA A 606 -26.95 -17.56 -27.21
CA ALA A 606 -26.53 -18.40 -28.32
C ALA A 606 -27.26 -19.77 -28.33
N GLY A 607 -28.20 -19.99 -27.41
CA GLY A 607 -29.03 -21.19 -27.33
C GLY A 607 -30.23 -21.17 -28.27
N SER A 608 -31.08 -22.19 -28.16
CA SER A 608 -32.25 -22.42 -29.03
C SER A 608 -33.60 -21.95 -28.44
N GLY A 609 -33.65 -21.65 -27.13
CA GLY A 609 -34.83 -21.12 -26.43
C GLY A 609 -34.61 -19.68 -25.97
N ALA A 610 -35.68 -18.91 -25.80
CA ALA A 610 -35.57 -17.56 -25.24
C ALA A 610 -35.04 -17.60 -23.80
N VAL A 611 -34.14 -16.69 -23.45
CA VAL A 611 -33.58 -16.56 -22.10
C VAL A 611 -33.96 -15.22 -21.52
N THR A 612 -34.48 -15.22 -20.30
CA THR A 612 -34.67 -13.99 -19.50
C THR A 612 -33.53 -13.86 -18.51
N PHE A 613 -32.74 -12.80 -18.67
CA PHE A 613 -31.70 -12.41 -17.72
C PHE A 613 -32.30 -11.52 -16.63
N THR A 614 -31.90 -11.74 -15.38
CA THR A 614 -32.24 -10.87 -14.25
C THR A 614 -30.96 -10.27 -13.71
N ALA A 615 -30.85 -8.94 -13.76
CA ALA A 615 -29.73 -8.18 -13.24
C ALA A 615 -30.13 -7.43 -11.96
N THR A 616 -29.28 -7.54 -10.93
CA THR A 616 -29.45 -6.90 -9.62
C THR A 616 -28.20 -6.05 -9.33
N ASP A 617 -28.42 -4.78 -9.01
CA ASP A 617 -27.36 -3.83 -8.63
C ASP A 617 -27.19 -3.84 -7.11
N ALA A 618 -25.96 -4.07 -6.61
CA ALA A 618 -25.68 -4.07 -5.18
C ALA A 618 -25.86 -2.70 -4.52
N TYR A 619 -25.76 -1.60 -5.29
CA TYR A 619 -26.00 -0.24 -4.80
C TYR A 619 -27.48 0.16 -4.84
N ALA A 620 -28.32 -0.61 -5.55
CA ALA A 620 -29.77 -0.42 -5.60
C ALA A 620 -30.49 -1.78 -5.49
N PRO A 621 -30.36 -2.49 -4.36
CA PRO A 621 -30.75 -3.90 -4.26
C PRO A 621 -32.27 -4.15 -4.41
N ALA A 622 -33.09 -3.11 -4.25
CA ALA A 622 -34.53 -3.18 -4.50
C ALA A 622 -34.90 -3.10 -5.99
N GLN A 623 -33.95 -2.78 -6.87
CA GLN A 623 -34.15 -2.69 -8.31
C GLN A 623 -33.68 -3.97 -8.99
N HIS A 624 -34.60 -4.66 -9.65
CA HIS A 624 -34.32 -5.79 -10.51
C HIS A 624 -34.69 -5.45 -11.95
N TYR A 625 -33.79 -5.77 -12.86
CA TYR A 625 -33.97 -5.50 -14.29
C TYR A 625 -34.03 -6.82 -15.04
N THR A 626 -35.07 -7.00 -15.86
CA THR A 626 -35.25 -8.22 -16.65
C THR A 626 -35.11 -7.96 -18.14
N TYR A 627 -34.38 -8.85 -18.82
CA TYR A 627 -34.12 -8.75 -20.24
C TYR A 627 -34.31 -10.10 -20.91
N THR A 628 -35.38 -10.24 -21.69
CA THR A 628 -35.57 -11.43 -22.55
C THR A 628 -34.80 -11.26 -23.85
N VAL A 629 -33.91 -12.21 -24.16
CA VAL A 629 -33.11 -12.27 -25.38
C VAL A 629 -33.50 -13.51 -26.18
N GLN A 630 -33.89 -13.29 -27.43
CA GLN A 630 -34.31 -14.36 -28.33
C GLN A 630 -33.14 -15.28 -28.73
N PRO A 631 -33.41 -16.52 -29.16
CA PRO A 631 -32.37 -17.42 -29.68
C PRO A 631 -31.50 -16.76 -30.75
N GLY A 632 -30.18 -16.91 -30.64
CA GLY A 632 -29.20 -16.33 -31.57
C GLY A 632 -29.05 -14.81 -31.50
N ALA A 633 -29.73 -14.13 -30.57
CA ALA A 633 -29.70 -12.67 -30.46
C ALA A 633 -28.77 -12.17 -29.36
N SER A 634 -28.48 -10.88 -29.40
CA SER A 634 -27.80 -10.16 -28.33
C SER A 634 -28.50 -8.84 -28.05
N ARG A 635 -28.44 -8.39 -26.80
CA ARG A 635 -28.97 -7.09 -26.36
C ARG A 635 -27.89 -6.35 -25.58
N VAL A 636 -27.58 -5.13 -26.00
CA VAL A 636 -26.68 -4.23 -25.26
C VAL A 636 -27.51 -3.30 -24.40
N VAL A 637 -27.16 -3.19 -23.12
CA VAL A 637 -27.77 -2.23 -22.19
C VAL A 637 -26.66 -1.39 -21.57
N LYS A 638 -26.77 -0.07 -21.72
CA LYS A 638 -25.84 0.92 -21.14
C LYS A 638 -26.41 1.47 -19.83
N GLY A 639 -25.59 2.23 -19.08
CA GLY A 639 -26.03 2.94 -17.89
C GLY A 639 -25.98 2.12 -16.60
N TRP A 640 -25.24 1.02 -16.58
CA TRP A 640 -25.12 0.20 -15.38
C TRP A 640 -24.17 0.79 -14.35
N GLY A 641 -24.59 0.69 -13.09
CA GLY A 641 -23.70 0.78 -11.94
C GLY A 641 -23.09 2.16 -11.77
N VAL A 642 -23.94 3.12 -11.44
CA VAL A 642 -23.48 4.40 -10.92
C VAL A 642 -24.35 4.73 -9.72
N ALA A 643 -23.89 4.37 -8.51
CA ALA A 643 -24.42 4.98 -7.30
C ALA A 643 -24.24 6.50 -7.41
N ALA A 644 -25.33 7.25 -7.60
CA ALA A 644 -25.37 8.71 -7.52
C ALA A 644 -24.21 9.48 -8.20
N GLY A 645 -23.80 9.11 -9.42
CA GLY A 645 -22.74 9.81 -10.17
C GLY A 645 -21.28 9.39 -9.87
N ASN A 646 -21.04 8.42 -8.96
CA ASN A 646 -19.70 8.10 -8.44
C ASN A 646 -18.93 7.00 -9.21
N ARG A 647 -19.44 6.55 -10.35
CA ARG A 647 -18.83 5.60 -11.31
C ARG A 647 -18.45 4.20 -10.79
N TRP A 648 -18.96 3.83 -9.60
CA TRP A 648 -18.86 2.49 -9.03
C TRP A 648 -20.03 1.60 -9.47
N TYR A 649 -19.70 0.39 -9.93
CA TYR A 649 -20.67 -0.63 -10.36
C TYR A 649 -20.45 -1.95 -9.62
N ASP A 650 -21.54 -2.67 -9.34
CA ASP A 650 -21.54 -4.03 -8.82
C ASP A 650 -22.87 -4.70 -9.18
N VAL A 651 -22.87 -5.41 -10.31
CA VAL A 651 -24.07 -5.99 -10.90
C VAL A 651 -23.94 -7.50 -10.96
N THR A 652 -24.92 -8.19 -10.39
CA THR A 652 -25.05 -9.65 -10.51
C THR A 652 -26.16 -10.00 -11.48
N VAL A 653 -25.88 -10.85 -12.47
CA VAL A 653 -26.82 -11.33 -13.47
C VAL A 653 -27.04 -12.83 -13.34
N THR A 654 -28.30 -13.26 -13.34
CA THR A 654 -28.75 -14.65 -13.44
C THR A 654 -29.56 -14.86 -14.72
N ALA A 655 -29.77 -16.11 -15.14
CA ALA A 655 -30.50 -16.46 -16.35
C ALA A 655 -31.62 -17.48 -16.06
N SER A 656 -32.80 -17.28 -16.68
CA SER A 656 -33.91 -18.22 -16.59
C SER A 656 -33.53 -19.57 -17.20
N GLY A 657 -33.89 -20.67 -16.53
CA GLY A 657 -33.62 -22.03 -17.03
C GLY A 657 -32.21 -22.55 -16.74
N ASP A 658 -31.31 -21.73 -16.17
CA ASP A 658 -30.01 -22.16 -15.65
C ASP A 658 -29.76 -21.58 -14.26
N SER A 659 -30.08 -22.36 -13.22
CA SER A 659 -29.86 -21.95 -11.83
C SER A 659 -28.39 -21.91 -11.41
N ALA A 660 -27.48 -22.42 -12.23
CA ALA A 660 -26.04 -22.34 -11.99
C ALA A 660 -25.42 -21.09 -12.63
N PHE A 661 -26.10 -20.45 -13.59
CA PHE A 661 -25.60 -19.27 -14.29
C PHE A 661 -25.55 -18.05 -13.37
N VAL A 662 -24.34 -17.59 -13.06
CA VAL A 662 -24.08 -16.33 -12.37
C VAL A 662 -22.96 -15.58 -13.08
N ARG A 663 -23.18 -14.28 -13.31
CA ARG A 663 -22.16 -13.32 -13.70
C ARG A 663 -22.17 -12.16 -12.72
N ARG A 664 -21.06 -11.85 -12.06
CA ARG A 664 -20.94 -10.63 -11.24
C ARG A 664 -19.86 -9.74 -11.84
N PHE A 665 -20.19 -8.48 -12.05
CA PHE A 665 -19.30 -7.46 -12.57
C PHE A 665 -19.22 -6.33 -11.55
N ALA A 666 -18.05 -6.09 -10.98
CA ALA A 666 -17.84 -4.95 -10.09
C ALA A 666 -16.53 -4.22 -10.36
N GLY A 667 -16.48 -2.96 -9.93
CA GLY A 667 -15.31 -2.09 -10.01
C GLY A 667 -15.70 -0.62 -10.17
N HIS A 668 -14.75 0.17 -10.65
CA HIS A 668 -14.93 1.59 -10.94
C HIS A 668 -14.61 1.89 -12.41
N VAL A 669 -15.30 2.84 -13.02
CA VAL A 669 -15.03 3.31 -14.40
C VAL A 669 -14.19 4.58 -14.34
N GLU A 670 -12.95 4.49 -14.82
CA GLU A 670 -12.04 5.64 -14.88
C GLU A 670 -12.33 6.52 -16.11
N THR A 671 -12.39 7.83 -15.91
CA THR A 671 -12.64 8.81 -16.99
C THR A 671 -11.49 9.81 -17.14
N GLY A 672 -10.42 9.66 -16.36
CA GLY A 672 -9.39 10.67 -16.16
C GLY A 672 -9.79 11.79 -15.20
N ALA A 673 -11.02 11.81 -14.68
CA ALA A 673 -11.47 12.78 -13.68
C ALA A 673 -11.52 12.16 -12.27
N PRO A 674 -11.28 12.96 -11.21
CA PRO A 674 -11.42 12.51 -9.83
C PRO A 674 -12.86 12.06 -9.49
N SER A 675 -13.01 11.18 -8.49
CA SER A 675 -14.28 10.54 -8.08
C SER A 675 -14.46 10.55 -6.56
N THR A 676 -15.25 9.63 -6.03
CA THR A 676 -15.27 9.23 -4.62
C THR A 676 -14.84 7.78 -4.44
N SER A 677 -14.44 7.41 -3.23
CA SER A 677 -14.27 6.03 -2.80
C SER A 677 -15.58 5.23 -2.94
N ASP A 678 -15.48 3.90 -2.89
CA ASP A 678 -16.62 3.00 -3.01
C ASP A 678 -17.71 3.30 -1.94
N PRO A 679 -18.97 3.56 -2.32
CA PRO A 679 -20.05 3.79 -1.37
C PRO A 679 -20.59 2.51 -0.70
N ALA A 680 -20.24 1.32 -1.17
CA ALA A 680 -20.61 0.03 -0.55
C ALA A 680 -19.72 -0.36 0.63
N THR A 681 -18.70 0.44 0.95
CA THR A 681 -17.87 0.22 2.13
C THR A 681 -18.74 0.09 3.38
N ALA A 682 -18.59 -1.02 4.10
CA ALA A 682 -19.35 -1.27 5.32
C ALA A 682 -18.91 -0.32 6.43
N THR A 683 -19.85 0.48 6.95
CA THR A 683 -19.56 1.54 7.92
C THR A 683 -20.37 1.41 9.22
N VAL A 684 -19.90 2.06 10.29
CA VAL A 684 -20.61 2.19 11.57
C VAL A 684 -21.80 3.15 11.53
#